data_AF-A0A4D7JIV8-F1
#
_entry.id   AF-A0A4D7JIV8-F1
#
_cell.length_a   1.000
_cell.length_b   1.000
_cell.length_c   1.000
_cell.angle_alpha   90.00
_cell.angle_beta   90.00
_cell.angle_gamma   90.00
#
_symmetry.space_group_name_H-M   'P 1'
#
loop_
_entity.id
_entity.type
_entity.pdbx_description
1 polymer ?
#
loop_
_entity_poly.entity_id
_entity_poly.type
_entity_poly.pdbx_seq_one_letter_code
_entity_poly.pdbx_strand_id
1 'polypeptide(L)'
;MNEVINGVDISHSAPGADEKTRYEKIHTVIFDESEEASISVAAEIGELIREKAKLSQKAVIGLATGSTPKGVYNELIRLHREEGLSFKNVVTFNLDEYYPMTPDSLQSYVRFMNDHLFDHIDIEKENIHIPDGTLDPVEIQAYCERYEYKIEELGGLDIQILGIGRTGHVGFNEPGSQINSRTRLITLDHITRIDAASDFFGEDFVPRKAITMGVGTIMNADRVILMAWGEGKAEIVKRTVEGEISDTVPATFLQKHPNASIIIDKAAGEELVRVKSPWLVGDCVWTNKMIRRGVIWLSLKLQKPILKLTDRDYNDNGMSGLIAEYGSAYEINLKLFNTLQHTITGWPGGKPNADDTHRPERAYPEKKRVVIFSPHPDDDVISMGGTFIRLVDQGHDVHVAYQTSGNIAVFDEDVVRFVDFFKDFNGQHNFSDEDGVALYNEIKEFINDKKPGEIDHPIVRQVKGLIRRGEAKAACRYVGLDDVEKAHFLDLPFYETGLVKKKSIGEEDVCIIVDLLREVKPHQIYAAGDLSDPHGTHRVCLTAIFRAIEELKHEDWMKDCYIWLYRGAWQEWGVEDIDMAVPISPVELMRKRKAIFKHQSQKDSAVFPGSDKREFWQRAEDRNHRLAELYDKLGMAEYEAMEAFKRYYF
;
A
#
# COMPACT_ATOMS: atom_id res chain seq x y z
N MET A 1 24.96 -9.71 25.59
CA MET A 1 24.60 -8.38 26.16
C MET A 1 24.46 -7.52 24.93
N ASN A 2 23.25 -7.49 24.37
CA ASN A 2 22.96 -6.99 23.03
C ASN A 2 23.45 -5.54 22.95
N GLU A 3 24.34 -5.26 22.00
CA GLU A 3 24.61 -3.86 21.67
C GLU A 3 23.35 -3.34 21.00
N VAL A 4 22.65 -2.46 21.72
CA VAL A 4 21.43 -1.83 21.25
C VAL A 4 21.80 -0.89 20.10
N ILE A 5 21.83 -1.42 18.88
CA ILE A 5 21.96 -0.62 17.66
C ILE A 5 20.60 0.07 17.46
N ASN A 6 20.59 1.41 17.44
CA ASN A 6 19.41 2.27 17.25
C ASN A 6 18.33 2.33 18.36
N GLY A 7 18.62 1.86 19.57
CA GLY A 7 17.80 2.18 20.77
C GLY A 7 16.59 1.27 21.05
N VAL A 8 16.25 0.34 20.17
CA VAL A 8 15.09 -0.57 20.33
C VAL A 8 15.55 -2.03 20.46
N ASP A 9 15.29 -2.65 21.60
CA ASP A 9 15.61 -4.06 21.84
C ASP A 9 14.52 -4.98 21.24
N ILE A 10 14.92 -5.86 20.34
CA ILE A 10 14.04 -6.87 19.72
C ILE A 10 14.13 -8.24 20.38
N SER A 11 14.91 -8.37 21.46
CA SER A 11 15.02 -9.59 22.25
C SER A 11 13.64 -10.03 22.74
N HIS A 12 13.38 -11.34 22.66
CA HIS A 12 12.07 -11.86 22.99
C HIS A 12 11.72 -11.60 24.47
N SER A 13 10.54 -11.04 24.69
CA SER A 13 9.92 -10.92 26.01
C SER A 13 8.55 -11.60 26.01
N ALA A 14 8.05 -11.95 27.21
CA ALA A 14 6.74 -12.57 27.31
C ALA A 14 5.64 -11.63 26.79
N PRO A 15 4.72 -12.10 25.94
CA PRO A 15 3.62 -11.27 25.45
C PRO A 15 2.68 -10.87 26.59
N GLY A 16 2.11 -9.66 26.51
CA GLY A 16 1.19 -9.15 27.51
C GLY A 16 1.80 -8.97 28.90
N ALA A 17 3.13 -8.82 28.99
CA ALA A 17 3.85 -8.67 30.26
C ALA A 17 3.55 -7.34 30.98
N ASP A 18 3.10 -6.32 30.26
CA ASP A 18 2.72 -5.03 30.81
C ASP A 18 1.27 -4.65 30.45
N GLU A 19 0.73 -3.66 31.18
CA GLU A 19 -0.66 -3.21 30.98
C GLU A 19 -0.91 -2.71 29.55
N LYS A 20 0.11 -2.08 28.93
CA LYS A 20 0.04 -1.54 27.57
C LYS A 20 -0.12 -2.63 26.51
N THR A 21 0.51 -3.79 26.73
CA THR A 21 0.53 -4.91 25.79
C THR A 21 -0.43 -6.03 26.19
N ARG A 22 -1.28 -5.85 27.21
CA ARG A 22 -2.14 -6.91 27.79
C ARG A 22 -3.05 -7.66 26.79
N TYR A 23 -3.33 -7.09 25.63
CA TYR A 23 -4.12 -7.73 24.56
C TYR A 23 -3.27 -8.52 23.56
N GLU A 24 -1.96 -8.30 23.56
CA GLU A 24 -1.01 -8.96 22.67
C GLU A 24 -0.71 -10.37 23.19
N LYS A 25 -0.87 -11.36 22.31
CA LYS A 25 -0.60 -12.79 22.56
C LYS A 25 0.72 -13.25 21.94
N ILE A 26 1.48 -12.32 21.35
CA ILE A 26 2.82 -12.50 20.78
C ILE A 26 3.65 -11.25 21.05
N HIS A 27 4.95 -11.42 21.32
CA HIS A 27 5.86 -10.30 21.56
C HIS A 27 5.91 -9.39 20.34
N THR A 28 5.50 -8.13 20.50
CA THR A 28 5.34 -7.21 19.36
C THR A 28 6.17 -5.94 19.58
N VAL A 29 7.07 -5.64 18.64
CA VAL A 29 7.93 -4.45 18.64
C VAL A 29 7.54 -3.56 17.47
N ILE A 30 7.29 -2.29 17.77
CA ILE A 30 6.88 -1.27 16.78
C ILE A 30 8.04 -0.29 16.59
N PHE A 31 8.53 -0.19 15.37
CA PHE A 31 9.48 0.82 14.93
C PHE A 31 8.75 1.99 14.27
N ASP A 32 9.37 3.17 14.26
CA ASP A 32 8.81 4.30 13.51
C ASP A 32 8.89 4.02 12.00
N GLU A 33 10.02 3.48 11.53
CA GLU A 33 10.24 3.14 10.12
C GLU A 33 10.74 1.70 9.92
N SER A 34 10.33 1.09 8.79
CA SER A 34 10.72 -0.28 8.42
C SER A 34 12.22 -0.49 8.18
N GLU A 35 12.95 0.58 7.86
CA GLU A 35 14.41 0.54 7.68
C GLU A 35 15.13 0.29 9.01
N GLU A 36 14.73 0.99 10.08
CA GLU A 36 15.29 0.80 11.43
C GLU A 36 15.00 -0.61 11.97
N ALA A 37 13.78 -1.11 11.73
CA ALA A 37 13.40 -2.48 12.04
C ALA A 37 14.28 -3.49 11.29
N SER A 38 14.51 -3.24 10.00
CA SER A 38 15.34 -4.11 9.15
C SER A 38 16.78 -4.16 9.62
N ILE A 39 17.35 -3.02 10.05
CA ILE A 39 18.69 -2.94 10.63
C ILE A 39 18.78 -3.77 11.91
N SER A 40 17.77 -3.65 12.78
CA SER A 40 17.74 -4.38 14.06
C SER A 40 17.67 -5.90 13.85
N VAL A 41 16.84 -6.36 12.91
CA VAL A 41 16.75 -7.79 12.57
C VAL A 41 18.05 -8.31 11.93
N ALA A 42 18.67 -7.53 11.03
CA ALA A 42 19.97 -7.88 10.45
C ALA A 42 21.08 -7.94 11.50
N ALA A 43 21.03 -7.08 12.52
CA ALA A 43 21.95 -7.11 13.64
C ALA A 43 21.82 -8.40 14.47
N GLU A 44 20.59 -8.81 14.84
CA GLU A 44 20.35 -10.08 15.56
C GLU A 44 20.86 -11.30 14.76
N ILE A 45 20.62 -11.32 13.44
CA ILE A 45 21.16 -12.35 12.54
C ILE A 45 22.70 -12.31 12.50
N GLY A 46 23.29 -11.12 12.37
CA GLY A 46 24.74 -10.94 12.33
C GLY A 46 25.43 -11.36 13.63
N GLU A 47 24.81 -11.07 14.79
CA GLU A 47 25.26 -11.53 16.10
C GLU A 47 25.23 -13.06 16.19
N LEU A 48 24.11 -13.70 15.82
CA LEU A 48 24.00 -15.16 15.77
C LEU A 48 25.11 -15.80 14.92
N ILE A 49 25.35 -15.26 13.71
CA ILE A 49 26.39 -15.75 12.81
C ILE A 49 27.77 -15.66 13.48
N ARG A 50 28.09 -14.51 14.09
CA ARG A 50 29.36 -14.28 14.81
C ARG A 50 29.51 -15.22 16.01
N GLU A 51 28.44 -15.46 16.77
CA GLU A 51 28.45 -16.36 17.92
C GLU A 51 28.67 -17.81 17.51
N LYS A 52 27.92 -18.31 16.52
CA LYS A 52 28.09 -19.66 15.97
C LYS A 52 29.48 -19.85 15.38
N ALA A 53 30.02 -18.84 14.68
CA ALA A 53 31.37 -18.87 14.14
C ALA A 53 32.43 -19.00 15.25
N LYS A 54 32.31 -18.25 16.35
CA LYS A 54 33.20 -18.36 17.51
C LYS A 54 33.18 -19.75 18.15
N LEU A 55 32.05 -20.44 18.07
CA LEU A 55 31.86 -21.80 18.57
C LEU A 55 32.23 -22.89 17.53
N SER A 56 32.71 -22.51 16.34
CA SER A 56 32.93 -23.42 15.20
C SER A 56 31.69 -24.23 14.83
N GLN A 57 30.51 -23.63 14.99
CA GLN A 57 29.21 -24.20 14.64
C GLN A 57 28.65 -23.53 13.38
N LYS A 58 27.79 -24.26 12.66
CA LYS A 58 27.02 -23.67 11.56
C LYS A 58 25.87 -22.83 12.14
N ALA A 59 25.61 -21.67 11.56
CA ALA A 59 24.40 -20.90 11.82
C ALA A 59 23.34 -21.31 10.80
N VAL A 60 22.22 -21.86 11.25
CA VAL A 60 21.16 -22.39 10.38
C VAL A 60 20.00 -21.41 10.33
N ILE A 61 19.77 -20.79 9.17
CA ILE A 61 18.91 -19.62 9.02
C ILE A 61 17.78 -19.92 8.03
N GLY A 62 16.54 -19.79 8.49
CA GLY A 62 15.35 -19.80 7.66
C GLY A 62 15.09 -18.42 7.03
N LEU A 63 14.97 -18.35 5.70
CA LEU A 63 14.85 -17.13 4.92
C LEU A 63 13.48 -17.00 4.22
N ALA A 64 13.00 -15.76 4.10
CA ALA A 64 11.76 -15.42 3.41
C ALA A 64 12.03 -14.65 2.11
N THR A 65 11.07 -14.60 1.20
CA THR A 65 11.12 -13.77 -0.01
C THR A 65 10.11 -12.62 0.07
N GLY A 66 9.93 -11.88 -1.02
CA GLY A 66 9.00 -10.75 -1.11
C GLY A 66 9.62 -9.40 -0.78
N SER A 67 8.80 -8.35 -0.69
CA SER A 67 9.29 -6.98 -0.46
C SER A 67 9.80 -6.76 0.97
N THR A 68 9.16 -7.36 1.97
CA THR A 68 9.45 -7.19 3.40
C THR A 68 10.92 -7.46 3.79
N PRO A 69 11.55 -8.60 3.45
CA PRO A 69 12.90 -8.92 3.93
C PRO A 69 14.03 -8.19 3.17
N LYS A 70 13.74 -7.42 2.10
CA LYS A 70 14.79 -6.76 1.29
C LYS A 70 15.64 -5.81 2.11
N GLY A 71 15.05 -5.08 3.05
CA GLY A 71 15.78 -4.19 3.95
C GLY A 71 16.82 -4.95 4.79
N VAL A 72 16.42 -6.10 5.33
CA VAL A 72 17.31 -6.99 6.11
C VAL A 72 18.46 -7.49 5.25
N TYR A 73 18.19 -7.91 4.01
CA TYR A 73 19.23 -8.39 3.09
C TYR A 73 20.23 -7.31 2.70
N ASN A 74 19.75 -6.11 2.38
CA ASN A 74 20.62 -4.97 2.10
C ASN A 74 21.55 -4.67 3.28
N GLU A 75 21.03 -4.73 4.50
CA GLU A 75 21.85 -4.49 5.70
C GLU A 75 22.84 -5.63 5.97
N LEU A 76 22.44 -6.91 5.79
CA LEU A 76 23.36 -8.04 5.90
C LEU A 76 24.52 -7.95 4.89
N ILE A 77 24.25 -7.47 3.67
CA ILE A 77 25.27 -7.19 2.66
C ILE A 77 26.19 -6.06 3.12
N ARG A 78 25.64 -5.00 3.74
CA ARG A 78 26.44 -3.91 4.30
C ARG A 78 27.35 -4.43 5.42
N LEU A 79 26.81 -5.20 6.37
CA LEU A 79 27.57 -5.84 7.46
C LEU A 79 28.69 -6.75 6.92
N HIS A 80 28.45 -7.46 5.81
CA HIS A 80 29.48 -8.25 5.14
C HIS A 80 30.61 -7.38 4.59
N ARG A 81 30.26 -6.35 3.81
CA ARG A 81 31.21 -5.52 3.06
C ARG A 81 31.99 -4.57 3.96
N GLU A 82 31.35 -4.01 4.98
CA GLU A 82 31.89 -2.92 5.78
C GLU A 82 32.38 -3.38 7.16
N GLU A 83 31.76 -4.41 7.75
CA GLU A 83 32.07 -4.88 9.11
C GLU A 83 32.65 -6.29 9.16
N GLY A 84 32.87 -6.93 8.00
CA GLY A 84 33.53 -8.23 7.89
C GLY A 84 32.72 -9.41 8.41
N LEU A 85 31.39 -9.31 8.43
CA LEU A 85 30.51 -10.46 8.73
C LEU A 85 30.68 -11.53 7.64
N SER A 86 31.09 -12.76 7.99
CA SER A 86 31.29 -13.86 7.03
C SER A 86 30.15 -14.87 7.07
N PHE A 87 29.71 -15.34 5.91
CA PHE A 87 28.63 -16.30 5.70
C PHE A 87 29.13 -17.71 5.37
N LYS A 88 30.44 -17.97 5.43
CA LYS A 88 31.02 -19.30 5.15
C LYS A 88 30.53 -20.41 6.10
N ASN A 89 30.20 -20.05 7.33
CA ASN A 89 29.63 -20.98 8.31
C ASN A 89 28.09 -20.92 8.38
N VAL A 90 27.44 -20.28 7.40
CA VAL A 90 25.98 -20.18 7.36
C VAL A 90 25.39 -21.26 6.47
N VAL A 91 24.27 -21.84 6.89
CA VAL A 91 23.40 -22.71 6.09
C VAL A 91 22.02 -22.09 6.05
N THR A 92 21.43 -21.97 4.87
CA THR A 92 20.14 -21.28 4.69
C THR A 92 19.07 -22.19 4.13
N PHE A 93 17.84 -22.04 4.63
CA PHE A 93 16.65 -22.72 4.13
C PHE A 93 15.57 -21.69 3.78
N ASN A 94 15.18 -21.61 2.50
CA ASN A 94 14.06 -20.75 2.08
C ASN A 94 12.71 -21.42 2.36
N LEU A 95 11.70 -20.59 2.68
CA LEU A 95 10.35 -21.08 2.96
C LEU A 95 9.72 -21.81 1.77
N ASP A 96 9.90 -21.33 0.54
CA ASP A 96 9.10 -21.78 -0.60
C ASP A 96 9.76 -21.57 -1.97
N GLU A 97 9.16 -22.18 -2.99
CA GLU A 97 9.34 -21.86 -4.42
C GLU A 97 8.03 -22.21 -5.17
N TYR A 98 7.72 -21.44 -6.22
CA TYR A 98 6.58 -21.71 -7.08
C TYR A 98 6.70 -23.06 -7.81
N TYR A 99 5.58 -23.67 -8.18
CA TYR A 99 5.56 -24.94 -8.90
C TYR A 99 4.55 -24.98 -10.07
N PRO A 100 4.98 -25.35 -11.30
CA PRO A 100 6.38 -25.48 -11.72
C PRO A 100 7.06 -24.11 -11.83
N MET A 101 8.37 -24.06 -11.58
CA MET A 101 9.17 -22.84 -11.74
C MET A 101 10.62 -23.18 -12.11
N THR A 102 11.18 -22.48 -13.09
CA THR A 102 12.59 -22.60 -13.45
C THR A 102 13.43 -21.55 -12.73
N PRO A 103 14.67 -21.87 -12.30
CA PRO A 103 15.52 -20.94 -11.57
C PRO A 103 15.86 -19.62 -12.30
N ASP A 104 15.86 -19.64 -13.64
CA ASP A 104 16.19 -18.46 -14.46
C ASP A 104 14.99 -17.52 -14.67
N SER A 105 13.78 -17.96 -14.29
CA SER A 105 12.57 -17.17 -14.41
C SER A 105 12.66 -15.87 -13.62
N LEU A 106 12.09 -14.78 -14.15
CA LEU A 106 12.04 -13.49 -13.47
C LEU A 106 11.35 -13.57 -12.11
N GLN A 107 10.39 -14.47 -11.97
CA GLN A 107 9.56 -14.65 -10.78
C GLN A 107 10.04 -15.78 -9.85
N SER A 108 11.14 -16.46 -10.17
CA SER A 108 11.69 -17.52 -9.32
C SER A 108 12.26 -16.96 -8.02
N TYR A 109 12.01 -17.65 -6.92
CA TYR A 109 12.61 -17.33 -5.64
C TYR A 109 14.10 -17.67 -5.58
N VAL A 110 14.59 -18.62 -6.40
CA VAL A 110 16.03 -18.80 -6.62
C VAL A 110 16.67 -17.52 -7.15
N ARG A 111 16.11 -16.97 -8.24
CA ARG A 111 16.61 -15.71 -8.83
C ARG A 111 16.51 -14.55 -7.83
N PHE A 112 15.36 -14.41 -7.18
CA PHE A 112 15.14 -13.37 -6.17
C PHE A 112 16.26 -13.39 -5.11
N MET A 113 16.58 -14.56 -4.57
CA MET A 113 17.57 -14.68 -3.49
C MET A 113 18.99 -14.41 -3.96
N ASN A 114 19.35 -14.79 -5.19
CA ASN A 114 20.64 -14.45 -5.78
C ASN A 114 20.77 -12.93 -5.98
N ASP A 115 19.76 -12.31 -6.61
CA ASP A 115 19.72 -10.87 -6.90
C ASP A 115 19.73 -10.00 -5.63
N HIS A 116 19.19 -10.51 -4.52
CA HIS A 116 19.02 -9.73 -3.29
C HIS A 116 19.97 -10.08 -2.15
N LEU A 117 20.63 -11.24 -2.17
CA LEU A 117 21.50 -11.67 -1.07
C LEU A 117 22.71 -12.49 -1.55
N PHE A 118 22.50 -13.65 -2.16
CA PHE A 118 23.55 -14.67 -2.28
C PHE A 118 24.71 -14.28 -3.20
N ASP A 119 24.47 -13.48 -4.25
CA ASP A 119 25.55 -12.98 -5.13
C ASP A 119 26.37 -11.84 -4.51
N HIS A 120 26.05 -11.45 -3.27
CA HIS A 120 26.63 -10.29 -2.59
C HIS A 120 27.38 -10.63 -1.29
N ILE A 121 27.41 -11.91 -0.91
CA ILE A 121 28.03 -12.42 0.31
C ILE A 121 28.91 -13.66 0.04
N ASP A 122 29.72 -14.08 1.00
CA ASP A 122 30.67 -15.21 0.87
C ASP A 122 30.10 -16.57 1.33
N ILE A 123 28.80 -16.80 1.14
CA ILE A 123 28.16 -18.09 1.44
C ILE A 123 28.58 -19.17 0.44
N GLU A 124 28.77 -20.40 0.92
CA GLU A 124 29.06 -21.56 0.07
C GLU A 124 27.76 -22.06 -0.61
N LYS A 125 27.80 -22.36 -1.91
CA LYS A 125 26.60 -22.69 -2.69
C LYS A 125 25.90 -23.95 -2.20
N GLU A 126 26.67 -24.93 -1.70
CA GLU A 126 26.17 -26.16 -1.10
C GLU A 126 25.36 -25.94 0.19
N ASN A 127 25.52 -24.78 0.83
CA ASN A 127 24.81 -24.41 2.06
C ASN A 127 23.52 -23.61 1.77
N ILE A 128 23.15 -23.43 0.49
CA ILE A 128 21.92 -22.76 0.06
C ILE A 128 20.85 -23.82 -0.26
N HIS A 129 19.71 -23.78 0.43
CA HIS A 129 18.61 -24.71 0.22
C HIS A 129 17.29 -23.99 -0.08
N ILE A 130 16.90 -24.00 -1.35
CA ILE A 130 15.61 -23.47 -1.83
C ILE A 130 14.79 -24.63 -2.40
N PRO A 131 13.47 -24.71 -2.15
CA PRO A 131 12.60 -25.70 -2.77
C PRO A 131 12.75 -25.75 -4.30
N ASP A 132 12.79 -26.96 -4.88
CA ASP A 132 13.04 -27.14 -6.32
C ASP A 132 11.73 -27.21 -7.12
N GLY A 133 11.41 -26.11 -7.79
CA GLY A 133 10.23 -25.95 -8.65
C GLY A 133 10.26 -26.76 -9.96
N THR A 134 11.36 -27.45 -10.27
CA THR A 134 11.54 -28.18 -11.55
C THR A 134 11.28 -29.69 -11.46
N LEU A 135 11.07 -30.20 -10.25
CA LEU A 135 10.92 -31.64 -10.00
C LEU A 135 9.69 -32.25 -10.68
N ASP A 136 9.81 -33.53 -11.06
CA ASP A 136 8.64 -34.31 -11.47
C ASP A 136 7.68 -34.45 -10.27
N PRO A 137 6.35 -34.35 -10.47
CA PRO A 137 5.37 -34.51 -9.39
C PRO A 137 5.57 -35.75 -8.51
N VAL A 138 6.08 -36.85 -9.06
CA VAL A 138 6.32 -38.09 -8.31
C VAL A 138 7.46 -37.99 -7.29
N GLU A 139 8.40 -37.06 -7.50
CA GLU A 139 9.60 -36.90 -6.67
C GLU A 139 9.39 -35.90 -5.51
N ILE A 140 8.36 -35.06 -5.60
CA ILE A 140 8.15 -33.93 -4.69
C ILE A 140 8.00 -34.38 -3.24
N GLN A 141 7.22 -35.45 -2.97
CA GLN A 141 7.04 -35.90 -1.60
C GLN A 141 8.37 -36.33 -0.96
N ALA A 142 9.15 -37.16 -1.67
CA ALA A 142 10.44 -37.61 -1.18
C ALA A 142 11.44 -36.45 -1.06
N TYR A 143 11.34 -35.43 -1.92
CA TYR A 143 12.12 -34.20 -1.80
C TYR A 143 11.77 -33.42 -0.53
N CYS A 144 10.48 -33.20 -0.25
CA CYS A 144 10.02 -32.51 0.96
C CYS A 144 10.49 -33.22 2.23
N GLU A 145 10.43 -34.56 2.26
CA GLU A 145 10.93 -35.37 3.39
C GLU A 145 12.44 -35.19 3.59
N ARG A 146 13.23 -35.15 2.50
CA ARG A 146 14.68 -34.88 2.57
C ARG A 146 14.97 -33.45 3.03
N TYR A 147 14.14 -32.48 2.64
CA TYR A 147 14.26 -31.09 3.05
C TYR A 147 14.11 -30.96 4.57
N GLU A 148 13.08 -31.58 5.14
CA GLU A 148 12.87 -31.68 6.61
C GLU A 148 14.04 -32.39 7.31
N TYR A 149 14.45 -33.56 6.79
CA TYR A 149 15.55 -34.32 7.37
C TYR A 149 16.86 -33.52 7.41
N LYS A 150 17.13 -32.71 6.38
CA LYS A 150 18.33 -31.88 6.33
C LYS A 150 18.33 -30.80 7.41
N ILE A 151 17.16 -30.20 7.69
CA ILE A 151 16.99 -29.25 8.79
C ILE A 151 17.24 -29.95 10.13
N GLU A 152 16.65 -31.13 10.35
CA GLU A 152 16.81 -31.91 11.58
C GLU A 152 18.26 -32.39 11.79
N GLU A 153 18.95 -32.82 10.73
CA GLU A 153 20.37 -33.24 10.76
C GLU A 153 21.30 -32.11 11.23
N LEU A 154 20.96 -30.86 10.92
CA LEU A 154 21.71 -29.67 11.33
C LEU A 154 21.32 -29.15 12.71
N GLY A 155 20.40 -29.82 13.41
CA GLY A 155 19.95 -29.46 14.75
C GLY A 155 18.74 -28.53 14.79
N GLY A 156 18.08 -28.29 13.66
CA GLY A 156 16.97 -27.34 13.54
C GLY A 156 17.39 -26.00 12.95
N LEU A 157 16.46 -25.04 12.93
CA LEU A 157 16.72 -23.67 12.51
C LEU A 157 17.04 -22.82 13.74
N ASP A 158 18.20 -22.15 13.76
CA ASP A 158 18.55 -21.22 14.84
C ASP A 158 17.63 -20.00 14.82
N ILE A 159 17.31 -19.50 13.63
CA ILE A 159 16.40 -18.38 13.42
C ILE A 159 15.61 -18.58 12.13
N GLN A 160 14.32 -18.25 12.17
CA GLN A 160 13.44 -18.21 10.99
C GLN A 160 12.85 -16.81 10.87
N ILE A 161 13.18 -16.11 9.78
CA ILE A 161 12.50 -14.86 9.41
C ILE A 161 11.28 -15.14 8.54
N LEU A 162 10.20 -14.40 8.74
CA LEU A 162 8.93 -14.56 8.05
C LEU A 162 8.39 -13.21 7.57
N GLY A 163 7.71 -13.22 6.43
CA GLY A 163 6.74 -12.18 6.08
C GLY A 163 5.31 -12.67 6.38
N ILE A 164 4.33 -11.76 6.30
CA ILE A 164 2.91 -12.09 6.44
C ILE A 164 2.09 -11.65 5.22
N GLY A 165 1.33 -12.59 4.67
CA GLY A 165 0.34 -12.33 3.62
C GLY A 165 -0.90 -11.58 4.14
N ARG A 166 -1.73 -11.04 3.25
CA ARG A 166 -3.00 -10.40 3.65
C ARG A 166 -3.99 -11.37 4.29
N THR A 167 -3.87 -12.66 3.97
CA THR A 167 -4.65 -13.75 4.57
C THR A 167 -4.05 -14.26 5.87
N GLY A 168 -2.89 -13.75 6.29
CA GLY A 168 -2.16 -14.23 7.44
C GLY A 168 -1.36 -15.50 7.18
N HIS A 169 -1.15 -15.87 5.91
CA HIS A 169 -0.22 -16.93 5.55
C HIS A 169 1.23 -16.55 5.92
N VAL A 170 2.03 -17.56 6.23
CA VAL A 170 3.48 -17.49 6.40
C VAL A 170 4.14 -18.51 5.46
N GLY A 171 5.06 -18.07 4.61
CA GLY A 171 5.35 -18.78 3.36
C GLY A 171 4.07 -18.99 2.54
N PHE A 172 3.90 -20.14 1.88
CA PHE A 172 2.61 -20.50 1.26
C PHE A 172 1.71 -21.35 2.17
N ASN A 173 1.82 -21.22 3.49
CA ASN A 173 0.85 -21.85 4.40
C ASN A 173 -0.45 -21.06 4.40
N GLU A 174 -1.31 -21.37 3.44
CA GLU A 174 -2.62 -20.74 3.20
C GLU A 174 -3.65 -21.01 4.30
N PRO A 175 -4.75 -20.22 4.38
CA PRO A 175 -5.89 -20.51 5.23
C PRO A 175 -6.36 -21.97 5.13
N GLY A 176 -6.52 -22.63 6.28
CA GLY A 176 -6.78 -24.07 6.39
C GLY A 176 -5.52 -24.93 6.60
N SER A 177 -4.33 -24.34 6.57
CA SER A 177 -3.08 -25.04 6.92
C SER A 177 -3.07 -25.43 8.39
N GLN A 178 -2.57 -26.64 8.66
CA GLN A 178 -2.52 -27.19 10.02
C GLN A 178 -1.23 -26.77 10.73
N ILE A 179 -1.30 -26.59 12.06
CA ILE A 179 -0.15 -26.23 12.89
C ILE A 179 1.00 -27.24 12.85
N ASN A 180 0.70 -28.52 12.63
CA ASN A 180 1.67 -29.62 12.54
C ASN A 180 2.07 -29.94 11.09
N SER A 181 1.69 -29.10 10.12
CA SER A 181 2.05 -29.30 8.72
C SER A 181 3.56 -29.27 8.52
N ARG A 182 4.06 -30.11 7.63
CA ARG A 182 5.48 -30.18 7.20
C ARG A 182 5.63 -29.63 5.78
N THR A 183 6.87 -29.61 5.29
CA THR A 183 7.20 -29.24 3.91
C THR A 183 6.36 -30.05 2.93
N ARG A 184 5.68 -29.38 2.00
CA ARG A 184 4.71 -30.03 1.08
C ARG A 184 4.48 -29.22 -0.18
N LEU A 185 3.93 -29.90 -1.18
CA LEU A 185 3.26 -29.24 -2.30
C LEU A 185 1.90 -28.70 -1.82
N ILE A 186 1.63 -27.43 -2.09
CA ILE A 186 0.36 -26.77 -1.76
C ILE A 186 -0.25 -26.12 -2.99
N THR A 187 -1.58 -26.05 -3.01
CA THR A 187 -2.32 -25.22 -3.97
C THR A 187 -2.44 -23.82 -3.39
N LEU A 188 -2.05 -22.81 -4.17
CA LEU A 188 -2.08 -21.42 -3.73
C LEU A 188 -3.52 -20.92 -3.58
N ASP A 189 -3.76 -20.11 -2.56
CA ASP A 189 -5.03 -19.45 -2.37
C ASP A 189 -5.26 -18.41 -3.48
N HIS A 190 -6.53 -18.15 -3.79
CA HIS A 190 -6.89 -17.15 -4.78
C HIS A 190 -6.34 -15.77 -4.41
N ILE A 191 -6.38 -15.37 -3.14
CA ILE A 191 -5.89 -14.06 -2.70
C ILE A 191 -4.38 -13.98 -2.88
N THR A 192 -3.64 -15.03 -2.58
CA THR A 192 -2.19 -15.10 -2.79
C THR A 192 -1.84 -14.97 -4.28
N ARG A 193 -2.62 -15.62 -5.17
CA ARG A 193 -2.43 -15.45 -6.61
C ARG A 193 -2.73 -14.02 -7.08
N ILE A 194 -3.74 -13.37 -6.52
CA ILE A 194 -4.02 -11.96 -6.82
C ILE A 194 -2.86 -11.07 -6.36
N ASP A 195 -2.37 -11.25 -5.12
CA ASP A 195 -1.30 -10.43 -4.56
C ASP A 195 0.01 -10.60 -5.35
N ALA A 196 0.26 -11.77 -5.95
CA ALA A 196 1.40 -12.03 -6.82
C ALA A 196 1.18 -11.58 -8.28
N ALA A 197 -0.05 -11.29 -8.70
CA ALA A 197 -0.38 -11.07 -10.11
C ALA A 197 0.42 -9.95 -10.77
N SER A 198 0.79 -8.90 -10.02
CA SER A 198 1.62 -7.81 -10.54
C SER A 198 3.00 -8.28 -11.00
N ASP A 199 3.58 -9.26 -10.30
CA ASP A 199 4.92 -9.80 -10.60
C ASP A 199 4.86 -10.79 -11.77
N PHE A 200 3.69 -11.38 -12.02
CA PHE A 200 3.42 -12.33 -13.10
C PHE A 200 2.69 -11.72 -14.29
N PHE A 201 2.46 -10.40 -14.30
CA PHE A 201 1.79 -9.68 -15.39
C PHE A 201 0.35 -10.17 -15.65
N GLY A 202 -0.33 -10.60 -14.58
CA GLY A 202 -1.70 -11.10 -14.61
C GLY A 202 -1.86 -12.33 -13.72
N GLU A 203 -3.06 -12.49 -13.14
CA GLU A 203 -3.37 -13.61 -12.24
C GLU A 203 -3.25 -14.96 -12.95
N ASP A 204 -3.63 -15.03 -14.24
CA ASP A 204 -3.63 -16.25 -15.03
C ASP A 204 -2.23 -16.84 -15.25
N PHE A 205 -1.19 -16.02 -15.14
CA PHE A 205 0.21 -16.43 -15.26
C PHE A 205 0.84 -16.84 -13.94
N VAL A 206 0.16 -16.60 -12.81
CA VAL A 206 0.64 -17.04 -11.49
C VAL A 206 0.46 -18.56 -11.36
N PRO A 207 1.54 -19.32 -11.05
CA PRO A 207 1.46 -20.75 -10.81
C PRO A 207 0.38 -21.09 -9.78
N ARG A 208 -0.31 -22.21 -9.99
CA ARG A 208 -1.40 -22.64 -9.10
C ARG A 208 -0.90 -23.36 -7.85
N LYS A 209 0.37 -23.75 -7.82
CA LYS A 209 0.97 -24.54 -6.75
C LYS A 209 2.32 -23.96 -6.36
N ALA A 210 2.78 -24.33 -5.17
CA ALA A 210 4.13 -24.07 -4.69
C ALA A 210 4.58 -25.21 -3.79
N ILE A 211 5.88 -25.37 -3.63
CA ILE A 211 6.46 -26.19 -2.56
C ILE A 211 6.77 -25.24 -1.42
N THR A 212 6.31 -25.56 -0.21
CA THR A 212 6.46 -24.68 0.96
C THR A 212 6.82 -25.49 2.20
N MET A 213 7.70 -24.92 3.03
CA MET A 213 7.94 -25.30 4.41
C MET A 213 6.64 -25.22 5.20
N GLY A 214 6.39 -26.21 6.05
CA GLY A 214 5.16 -26.28 6.83
C GLY A 214 5.18 -25.42 8.10
N VAL A 215 4.00 -25.14 8.66
CA VAL A 215 3.88 -24.41 9.93
C VAL A 215 4.61 -25.14 11.06
N GLY A 216 4.51 -26.47 11.11
CA GLY A 216 5.18 -27.27 12.14
C GLY A 216 6.69 -27.15 12.08
N THR A 217 7.25 -27.05 10.87
CA THR A 217 8.68 -26.85 10.64
C THR A 217 9.12 -25.47 11.12
N ILE A 218 8.34 -24.42 10.79
CA ILE A 218 8.57 -23.05 11.28
C ILE A 218 8.52 -22.98 12.81
N MET A 219 7.54 -23.66 13.41
CA MET A 219 7.34 -23.70 14.87
C MET A 219 8.43 -24.47 15.62
N ASN A 220 9.29 -25.21 14.93
CA ASN A 220 10.43 -25.91 15.51
C ASN A 220 11.73 -25.09 15.49
N ALA A 221 11.72 -23.87 14.92
CA ALA A 221 12.88 -22.99 14.97
C ALA A 221 13.14 -22.49 16.40
N ASP A 222 14.39 -22.28 16.79
CA ASP A 222 14.72 -21.78 18.13
C ASP A 222 14.26 -20.32 18.33
N ARG A 223 14.24 -19.54 17.24
CA ARG A 223 13.81 -18.13 17.20
C ARG A 223 12.98 -17.89 15.94
N VAL A 224 11.83 -17.22 16.08
CA VAL A 224 10.99 -16.81 14.94
C VAL A 224 10.78 -15.30 14.94
N ILE A 225 11.07 -14.65 13.83
CA ILE A 225 10.85 -13.21 13.63
C ILE A 225 9.91 -13.01 12.45
N LEU A 226 8.69 -12.57 12.71
CA LEU A 226 7.74 -12.19 11.67
C LEU A 226 7.77 -10.68 11.46
N MET A 227 7.92 -10.26 10.21
CA MET A 227 8.01 -8.86 9.81
C MET A 227 6.79 -8.43 8.99
N ALA A 228 6.27 -7.23 9.24
CA ALA A 228 5.17 -6.66 8.46
C ALA A 228 5.25 -5.13 8.37
N TRP A 229 5.26 -4.60 7.14
CA TRP A 229 5.40 -3.16 6.87
C TRP A 229 4.16 -2.60 6.19
N GLY A 230 3.78 -1.38 6.56
CA GLY A 230 2.73 -0.58 5.93
C GLY A 230 1.30 -0.86 6.43
N GLU A 231 0.44 0.13 6.23
CA GLU A 231 -0.98 0.16 6.66
C GLU A 231 -1.75 -1.04 6.08
N GLY A 232 -1.43 -1.51 4.86
CA GLY A 232 -2.04 -2.67 4.23
C GLY A 232 -1.87 -4.01 4.98
N LYS A 233 -1.01 -4.06 6.01
CA LYS A 233 -0.82 -5.22 6.89
C LYS A 233 -1.48 -5.04 8.26
N ALA A 234 -2.02 -3.86 8.59
CA ALA A 234 -2.43 -3.54 9.95
C ALA A 234 -3.54 -4.45 10.51
N GLU A 235 -4.59 -4.69 9.73
CA GLU A 235 -5.71 -5.53 10.17
C GLU A 235 -5.26 -6.99 10.38
N ILE A 236 -4.42 -7.52 9.51
CA ILE A 236 -3.95 -8.90 9.64
C ILE A 236 -2.93 -9.04 10.78
N VAL A 237 -2.08 -8.03 10.99
CA VAL A 237 -1.17 -7.96 12.15
C VAL A 237 -1.99 -7.97 13.44
N LYS A 238 -3.03 -7.15 13.55
CA LYS A 238 -3.92 -7.15 14.72
C LYS A 238 -4.56 -8.52 14.96
N ARG A 239 -5.09 -9.16 13.92
CA ARG A 239 -5.67 -10.51 14.03
C ARG A 239 -4.64 -11.53 14.49
N THR A 240 -3.41 -11.45 14.00
CA THR A 240 -2.31 -12.33 14.41
C THR A 240 -1.84 -12.07 15.84
N VAL A 241 -1.76 -10.80 16.26
CA VAL A 241 -1.20 -10.41 17.55
C VAL A 241 -2.21 -10.52 18.68
N GLU A 242 -3.45 -10.07 18.48
CA GLU A 242 -4.47 -9.92 19.54
C GLU A 242 -5.63 -10.93 19.38
N GLY A 243 -5.80 -11.50 18.20
CA GLY A 243 -6.91 -12.39 17.86
C GLY A 243 -6.80 -13.80 18.44
N GLU A 244 -7.84 -14.60 18.23
CA GLU A 244 -7.83 -16.03 18.59
C GLU A 244 -7.02 -16.85 17.58
N ILE A 245 -6.41 -17.94 18.07
CA ILE A 245 -5.68 -18.88 17.23
C ILE A 245 -6.65 -19.58 16.27
N SER A 246 -6.37 -19.50 14.97
CA SER A 246 -7.21 -20.08 13.91
C SER A 246 -6.38 -20.50 12.71
N ASP A 247 -6.74 -21.63 12.10
CA ASP A 247 -6.22 -22.08 10.81
C ASP A 247 -6.61 -21.17 9.64
N THR A 248 -7.64 -20.33 9.80
CA THR A 248 -7.98 -19.28 8.82
C THR A 248 -6.96 -18.15 8.77
N VAL A 249 -6.11 -18.02 9.79
CA VAL A 249 -4.99 -17.06 9.87
C VAL A 249 -3.77 -17.81 10.41
N PRO A 250 -3.02 -18.55 9.57
CA PRO A 250 -1.95 -19.44 10.04
C PRO A 250 -0.87 -18.76 10.88
N ALA A 251 -0.59 -17.47 10.65
CA ALA A 251 0.33 -16.68 11.48
C ALA A 251 -0.08 -16.63 12.97
N THR A 252 -1.36 -16.82 13.32
CA THR A 252 -1.81 -16.89 14.72
C THR A 252 -1.23 -18.09 15.47
N PHE A 253 -0.76 -19.13 14.78
CA PHE A 253 -0.08 -20.25 15.42
C PHE A 253 1.22 -19.85 16.12
N LEU A 254 1.85 -18.77 15.68
CA LEU A 254 3.06 -18.21 16.31
C LEU A 254 2.81 -17.76 17.76
N GLN A 255 1.57 -17.51 18.16
CA GLN A 255 1.21 -17.24 19.57
C GLN A 255 1.58 -18.42 20.51
N LYS A 256 1.75 -19.64 19.98
CA LYS A 256 2.17 -20.81 20.76
C LYS A 256 3.69 -21.00 20.80
N HIS A 257 4.43 -20.20 20.03
CA HIS A 257 5.88 -20.36 19.93
C HIS A 257 6.56 -19.69 21.13
N PRO A 258 7.46 -20.38 21.85
CA PRO A 258 8.06 -19.86 23.07
C PRO A 258 9.03 -18.69 22.84
N ASN A 259 9.46 -18.46 21.59
CA ASN A 259 10.43 -17.43 21.24
C ASN A 259 10.10 -16.75 19.89
N ALA A 260 8.82 -16.42 19.67
CA ALA A 260 8.41 -15.69 18.48
C ALA A 260 8.24 -14.20 18.76
N SER A 261 8.59 -13.36 17.80
CA SER A 261 8.32 -11.92 17.84
C SER A 261 7.80 -11.40 16.52
N ILE A 262 6.93 -10.40 16.60
CA ILE A 262 6.46 -9.61 15.48
C ILE A 262 7.16 -8.26 15.51
N ILE A 263 7.82 -7.92 14.41
CA ILE A 263 8.50 -6.65 14.21
C ILE A 263 7.76 -5.90 13.11
N ILE A 264 7.24 -4.73 13.44
CA ILE A 264 6.37 -3.95 12.55
C ILE A 264 6.76 -2.48 12.53
N ASP A 265 6.41 -1.80 11.45
CA ASP A 265 6.43 -0.34 11.43
C ASP A 265 5.14 0.22 12.06
N LYS A 266 5.15 1.52 12.34
CA LYS A 266 4.02 2.23 12.94
C LYS A 266 2.73 2.09 12.12
N ALA A 267 2.86 2.03 10.80
CA ALA A 267 1.76 1.88 9.87
C ALA A 267 1.09 0.49 10.00
N ALA A 268 1.87 -0.59 10.04
CA ALA A 268 1.35 -1.94 10.29
C ALA A 268 0.87 -2.14 11.74
N GLY A 269 1.32 -1.32 12.68
CA GLY A 269 0.84 -1.32 14.07
C GLY A 269 -0.44 -0.51 14.32
N GLU A 270 -0.97 0.23 13.34
CA GLU A 270 -2.01 1.24 13.58
C GLU A 270 -3.33 0.69 14.14
N GLU A 271 -3.61 -0.59 13.88
CA GLU A 271 -4.84 -1.29 14.29
C GLU A 271 -4.74 -1.96 15.67
N LEU A 272 -3.53 -2.08 16.24
CA LEU A 272 -3.31 -2.65 17.58
C LEU A 272 -4.00 -1.80 18.63
N VAL A 273 -4.57 -2.42 19.67
CA VAL A 273 -5.32 -1.73 20.73
C VAL A 273 -4.48 -0.65 21.39
N ARG A 274 -3.19 -0.92 21.68
CA ARG A 274 -2.30 0.07 22.30
C ARG A 274 -2.00 1.30 21.44
N VAL A 275 -2.25 1.23 20.14
CA VAL A 275 -2.05 2.33 19.18
C VAL A 275 -3.38 2.98 18.81
N LYS A 276 -4.37 2.17 18.42
CA LYS A 276 -5.68 2.64 17.96
C LYS A 276 -6.56 3.16 19.09
N SER A 277 -6.55 2.47 20.22
CA SER A 277 -7.43 2.71 21.37
C SER A 277 -6.64 2.70 22.69
N PRO A 278 -5.61 3.54 22.85
CA PRO A 278 -4.68 3.48 23.99
C PRO A 278 -5.36 3.64 25.35
N TRP A 279 -6.52 4.32 25.40
CA TRP A 279 -7.33 4.47 26.62
C TRP A 279 -7.86 3.13 27.18
N LEU A 280 -7.81 2.04 26.42
CA LEU A 280 -8.19 0.72 26.91
C LEU A 280 -7.08 -0.01 27.67
N VAL A 281 -5.83 0.45 27.55
CA VAL A 281 -4.63 -0.24 28.07
C VAL A 281 -3.78 0.66 28.97
N GLY A 282 -4.30 1.83 29.35
CA GLY A 282 -3.63 2.73 30.27
C GLY A 282 -4.01 4.18 30.05
N ASP A 283 -3.32 5.06 30.75
CA ASP A 283 -3.47 6.51 30.56
C ASP A 283 -2.92 6.94 29.20
N CYS A 284 -3.64 7.83 28.53
CA CYS A 284 -3.22 8.39 27.26
C CYS A 284 -3.32 9.92 27.28
N VAL A 285 -2.50 10.57 26.43
CA VAL A 285 -2.52 12.03 26.29
C VAL A 285 -3.68 12.41 25.38
N TRP A 286 -4.68 13.09 25.96
CA TRP A 286 -5.90 13.53 25.25
C TRP A 286 -5.66 14.78 24.40
N THR A 287 -4.94 14.61 23.29
CA THR A 287 -4.90 15.64 22.24
C THR A 287 -6.28 15.81 21.58
N ASN A 288 -6.54 16.95 20.91
CA ASN A 288 -7.80 17.12 20.14
C ASN A 288 -8.06 15.95 19.16
N LYS A 289 -7.00 15.42 18.52
CA LYS A 289 -7.09 14.25 17.66
C LYS A 289 -7.47 12.99 18.43
N MET A 290 -6.84 12.74 19.59
CA MET A 290 -7.14 11.58 20.43
C MET A 290 -8.57 11.61 20.97
N ILE A 291 -9.03 12.78 21.41
CA ILE A 291 -10.42 13.00 21.84
C ILE A 291 -11.37 12.66 20.69
N ARG A 292 -11.15 13.25 19.50
CA ARG A 292 -11.97 12.99 18.31
C ARG A 292 -12.03 11.49 17.99
N ARG A 293 -10.89 10.81 17.97
CA ARG A 293 -10.81 9.36 17.73
C ARG A 293 -11.58 8.56 18.78
N GLY A 294 -11.37 8.84 20.07
CA GLY A 294 -11.98 8.11 21.17
C GLY A 294 -13.51 8.25 21.20
N VAL A 295 -14.03 9.45 20.99
CA VAL A 295 -15.49 9.68 20.98
C VAL A 295 -16.15 9.08 19.74
N ILE A 296 -15.54 9.19 18.56
CA ILE A 296 -16.02 8.53 17.34
C ILE A 296 -16.05 7.01 17.55
N TRP A 297 -14.98 6.43 18.10
CA TRP A 297 -14.92 5.02 18.45
C TRP A 297 -16.04 4.62 19.41
N LEU A 298 -16.26 5.39 20.48
CA LEU A 298 -17.28 5.11 21.48
C LEU A 298 -18.70 5.18 20.87
N SER A 299 -18.94 6.19 20.05
CA SER A 299 -20.20 6.40 19.31
C SER A 299 -20.52 5.19 18.42
N LEU A 300 -19.55 4.76 17.60
CA LEU A 300 -19.71 3.63 16.70
C LEU A 300 -19.83 2.29 17.46
N LYS A 301 -19.04 2.09 18.52
CA LYS A 301 -19.08 0.88 19.36
C LYS A 301 -20.43 0.70 20.02
N LEU A 302 -21.02 1.77 20.54
CA LEU A 302 -22.31 1.74 21.23
C LEU A 302 -23.51 1.93 20.29
N GLN A 303 -23.26 2.19 19.00
CA GLN A 303 -24.28 2.56 18.01
C GLN A 303 -25.16 3.73 18.50
N LYS A 304 -24.53 4.72 19.12
CA LYS A 304 -25.16 5.93 19.64
C LYS A 304 -24.55 7.15 18.95
N PRO A 305 -25.34 8.04 18.33
CA PRO A 305 -24.85 9.34 17.85
C PRO A 305 -24.11 10.11 18.95
N ILE A 306 -23.14 10.95 18.57
CA ILE A 306 -22.21 11.61 19.51
C ILE A 306 -22.96 12.35 20.62
N LEU A 307 -24.00 13.12 20.27
CA LEU A 307 -24.77 13.90 21.25
C LEU A 307 -25.61 13.06 22.23
N LYS A 308 -25.72 11.73 22.02
CA LYS A 308 -26.43 10.81 22.91
C LYS A 308 -25.51 10.04 23.87
N LEU A 309 -24.20 10.24 23.79
CA LEU A 309 -23.25 9.63 24.71
C LEU A 309 -23.32 10.30 26.09
N THR A 310 -23.23 9.50 27.15
CA THR A 310 -23.34 9.94 28.55
C THR A 310 -22.03 9.70 29.31
N ASP A 311 -21.81 10.38 30.45
CA ASP A 311 -20.63 10.16 31.29
C ASP A 311 -20.41 8.68 31.64
N ARG A 312 -21.51 7.94 31.85
CA ARG A 312 -21.48 6.50 32.08
C ARG A 312 -20.91 5.74 30.89
N ASP A 313 -21.29 6.10 29.66
CA ASP A 313 -20.78 5.45 28.46
C ASP A 313 -19.25 5.60 28.35
N TYR A 314 -18.71 6.77 28.68
CA TYR A 314 -17.26 7.01 28.72
C TYR A 314 -16.58 6.20 29.83
N ASN A 315 -17.12 6.25 31.05
CA ASN A 315 -16.56 5.55 32.21
C ASN A 315 -16.56 4.02 32.01
N ASP A 316 -17.66 3.44 31.53
CA ASP A 316 -17.80 1.99 31.29
C ASP A 316 -16.88 1.49 30.14
N ASN A 317 -16.22 2.39 29.41
CA ASN A 317 -15.36 2.07 28.26
C ASN A 317 -13.91 2.59 28.40
N GLY A 318 -13.44 2.82 29.62
CA GLY A 318 -12.04 3.16 29.89
C GLY A 318 -11.66 4.62 29.60
N MET A 319 -12.65 5.51 29.42
CA MET A 319 -12.42 6.92 29.10
C MET A 319 -12.75 7.85 30.28
N SER A 320 -12.69 7.36 31.52
CA SER A 320 -12.93 8.17 32.72
C SER A 320 -11.94 9.33 32.89
N GLY A 321 -10.68 9.13 32.48
CA GLY A 321 -9.66 10.18 32.47
C GLY A 321 -10.04 11.37 31.57
N LEU A 322 -10.70 11.12 30.43
CA LEU A 322 -11.17 12.18 29.53
C LEU A 322 -12.23 13.07 30.20
N ILE A 323 -13.19 12.44 30.88
CA ILE A 323 -14.26 13.17 31.61
C ILE A 323 -13.66 13.98 32.76
N ALA A 324 -12.69 13.40 33.48
CA ALA A 324 -12.04 14.08 34.60
C ALA A 324 -11.23 15.32 34.17
N GLU A 325 -10.60 15.30 33.00
CA GLU A 325 -9.72 16.37 32.51
C GLU A 325 -10.47 17.44 31.68
N TYR A 326 -11.45 17.05 30.86
CA TYR A 326 -12.11 17.93 29.87
C TYR A 326 -13.57 18.27 30.17
N GLY A 327 -14.12 17.76 31.28
CA GLY A 327 -15.47 18.06 31.73
C GLY A 327 -16.50 16.99 31.36
N SER A 328 -17.77 17.36 31.42
CA SER A 328 -18.88 16.42 31.21
C SER A 328 -18.91 15.87 29.78
N ALA A 329 -19.51 14.69 29.59
CA ALA A 329 -19.72 14.15 28.25
C ALA A 329 -20.47 15.13 27.35
N TYR A 330 -21.40 15.92 27.92
CA TYR A 330 -22.14 16.95 27.18
C TYR A 330 -21.22 17.96 26.49
N GLU A 331 -20.25 18.53 27.21
CA GLU A 331 -19.34 19.54 26.68
C GLU A 331 -18.42 18.96 25.61
N ILE A 332 -17.87 17.76 25.85
CA ILE A 332 -17.00 17.05 24.92
C ILE A 332 -17.77 16.70 23.63
N ASN A 333 -18.97 16.12 23.78
CA ASN A 333 -19.82 15.73 22.66
C ASN A 333 -20.19 16.95 21.80
N LEU A 334 -20.55 18.08 22.42
CA LEU A 334 -20.94 19.30 21.71
C LEU A 334 -19.75 19.88 20.91
N LYS A 335 -18.57 19.96 21.52
CA LYS A 335 -17.35 20.41 20.85
C LYS A 335 -17.03 19.55 19.64
N LEU A 336 -17.10 18.23 19.80
CA LEU A 336 -16.80 17.31 18.71
C LEU A 336 -17.85 17.35 17.61
N PHE A 337 -19.13 17.38 17.98
CA PHE A 337 -20.23 17.49 17.02
C PHE A 337 -20.05 18.72 16.13
N ASN A 338 -19.76 19.89 16.73
CA ASN A 338 -19.49 21.11 15.98
C ASN A 338 -18.25 20.97 15.10
N THR A 339 -17.17 20.36 15.62
CA THR A 339 -15.94 20.13 14.84
C THR A 339 -16.22 19.29 13.59
N LEU A 340 -16.99 18.21 13.71
CA LEU A 340 -17.39 17.38 12.58
C LEU A 340 -18.34 18.12 11.63
N GLN A 341 -19.28 18.90 12.17
CA GLN A 341 -20.16 19.72 11.34
C GLN A 341 -19.37 20.73 10.50
N HIS A 342 -18.32 21.31 11.07
CA HIS A 342 -17.46 22.30 10.43
C HIS A 342 -16.58 21.71 9.30
N THR A 343 -16.37 20.38 9.26
CA THR A 343 -15.68 19.76 8.11
C THR A 343 -16.56 19.76 6.86
N ILE A 344 -17.89 19.81 7.01
CA ILE A 344 -18.83 19.63 5.90
C ILE A 344 -18.97 20.92 5.10
N THR A 345 -18.64 20.88 3.81
CA THR A 345 -18.78 22.03 2.91
C THR A 345 -19.25 21.64 1.51
N GLY A 346 -20.19 22.42 0.96
CA GLY A 346 -20.56 22.34 -0.45
C GLY A 346 -19.71 23.23 -1.37
N TRP A 347 -18.73 23.95 -0.80
CA TRP A 347 -17.89 24.93 -1.48
C TRP A 347 -16.41 24.58 -1.25
N PRO A 348 -15.87 23.58 -1.95
CA PRO A 348 -14.51 23.12 -1.75
C PRO A 348 -13.43 24.18 -2.08
N GLY A 349 -13.73 25.16 -2.94
CA GLY A 349 -12.84 26.30 -3.20
C GLY A 349 -13.06 27.51 -2.28
N GLY A 350 -13.99 27.40 -1.31
CA GLY A 350 -14.43 28.49 -0.44
C GLY A 350 -15.74 29.12 -0.93
N LYS A 351 -16.62 29.50 0.01
CA LYS A 351 -17.91 30.11 -0.31
C LYS A 351 -17.78 31.64 -0.37
N PRO A 352 -18.04 32.29 -1.52
CA PRO A 352 -17.97 33.74 -1.63
C PRO A 352 -19.03 34.43 -0.76
N ASN A 353 -18.70 35.60 -0.21
CA ASN A 353 -19.60 36.45 0.57
C ASN A 353 -20.27 35.74 1.76
N ALA A 354 -19.60 34.75 2.34
CA ALA A 354 -20.06 34.03 3.51
C ALA A 354 -19.00 34.08 4.62
N ASP A 355 -19.43 33.96 5.86
CA ASP A 355 -18.54 33.71 6.99
C ASP A 355 -17.86 32.34 6.82
N ASP A 356 -16.53 32.36 6.84
CA ASP A 356 -15.64 31.22 6.69
C ASP A 356 -14.88 30.87 7.98
N THR A 357 -15.19 31.53 9.11
CA THR A 357 -14.54 31.29 10.42
C THR A 357 -14.47 29.81 10.80
N HIS A 358 -15.49 29.04 10.43
CA HIS A 358 -15.63 27.62 10.75
C HIS A 358 -15.71 26.74 9.49
N ARG A 359 -15.29 27.23 8.33
CA ARG A 359 -15.29 26.45 7.08
C ARG A 359 -13.91 25.85 6.83
N PRO A 360 -13.82 24.71 6.12
CA PRO A 360 -12.53 24.10 5.81
C PRO A 360 -11.66 24.97 4.89
N GLU A 361 -12.29 25.80 4.05
CA GLU A 361 -11.63 26.63 3.05
C GLU A 361 -12.09 28.08 3.14
N ARG A 362 -11.13 28.99 2.88
CA ARG A 362 -11.31 30.45 2.97
C ARG A 362 -12.07 31.00 1.77
N ALA A 363 -12.88 32.03 1.99
CA ALA A 363 -13.76 32.64 0.99
C ALA A 363 -13.01 33.41 -0.12
N TYR A 364 -11.81 33.92 0.17
CA TYR A 364 -11.05 34.74 -0.77
C TYR A 364 -9.69 34.13 -1.16
N PRO A 365 -9.28 34.22 -2.44
CA PRO A 365 -10.02 34.82 -3.54
C PRO A 365 -11.25 33.98 -3.94
N GLU A 366 -12.32 34.63 -4.42
CA GLU A 366 -13.58 33.97 -4.81
C GLU A 366 -13.36 32.89 -5.89
N LYS A 367 -12.40 33.11 -6.79
CA LYS A 367 -11.96 32.12 -7.78
C LYS A 367 -10.55 31.64 -7.44
N LYS A 368 -10.44 30.37 -7.04
CA LYS A 368 -9.14 29.71 -6.80
C LYS A 368 -8.53 29.23 -8.11
N ARG A 369 -7.19 29.19 -8.15
CA ARG A 369 -6.40 28.44 -9.11
C ARG A 369 -6.10 27.12 -8.43
N VAL A 370 -6.44 26.02 -9.05
CA VAL A 370 -6.41 24.69 -8.42
C VAL A 370 -5.57 23.76 -9.29
N VAL A 371 -4.62 23.06 -8.69
CA VAL A 371 -3.90 21.97 -9.34
C VAL A 371 -4.31 20.66 -8.69
N ILE A 372 -4.86 19.73 -9.48
CA ILE A 372 -5.21 18.38 -9.06
C ILE A 372 -4.13 17.43 -9.59
N PHE A 373 -3.26 16.92 -8.72
CA PHE A 373 -2.31 15.88 -9.11
C PHE A 373 -3.00 14.53 -9.13
N SER A 374 -2.85 13.82 -10.24
CA SER A 374 -3.40 12.49 -10.47
C SER A 374 -2.23 11.52 -10.75
N PRO A 375 -1.87 10.62 -9.81
CA PRO A 375 -0.76 9.71 -10.00
C PRO A 375 -0.93 8.85 -11.25
N HIS A 376 -2.08 8.19 -11.39
CA HIS A 376 -2.52 7.57 -12.63
C HIS A 376 -3.59 8.42 -13.32
N PRO A 377 -3.79 8.27 -14.64
CA PRO A 377 -4.72 9.11 -15.41
C PRO A 377 -6.19 9.16 -14.99
N ASP A 378 -6.64 8.28 -14.09
CA ASP A 378 -8.04 8.12 -13.63
C ASP A 378 -8.25 8.41 -12.13
N ASP A 379 -7.16 8.64 -11.37
CA ASP A 379 -7.21 8.84 -9.93
C ASP A 379 -7.97 10.13 -9.54
N ASP A 380 -7.89 11.19 -10.36
CA ASP A 380 -8.62 12.46 -10.21
C ASP A 380 -10.14 12.24 -10.12
N VAL A 381 -10.70 11.45 -11.03
CA VAL A 381 -12.15 11.20 -11.11
C VAL A 381 -12.62 10.08 -10.20
N ILE A 382 -11.80 9.05 -9.97
CA ILE A 382 -12.11 7.97 -9.03
C ILE A 382 -12.11 8.52 -7.59
N SER A 383 -11.08 9.27 -7.25
CA SER A 383 -10.81 9.63 -5.87
C SER A 383 -11.60 10.85 -5.43
N MET A 384 -11.59 11.91 -6.24
CA MET A 384 -12.17 13.22 -5.91
C MET A 384 -13.07 13.79 -7.01
N GLY A 385 -13.63 12.94 -7.89
CA GLY A 385 -14.39 13.37 -9.06
C GLY A 385 -15.61 14.25 -8.73
N GLY A 386 -16.27 14.05 -7.58
CA GLY A 386 -17.39 14.90 -7.15
C GLY A 386 -16.92 16.33 -6.85
N THR A 387 -15.82 16.44 -6.10
CA THR A 387 -15.16 17.70 -5.77
C THR A 387 -14.57 18.37 -7.01
N PHE A 388 -13.96 17.62 -7.92
CA PHE A 388 -13.47 18.13 -9.19
C PHE A 388 -14.61 18.77 -10.01
N ILE A 389 -15.71 18.03 -10.22
CA ILE A 389 -16.90 18.57 -10.89
C ILE A 389 -17.38 19.85 -10.21
N ARG A 390 -17.45 19.86 -8.87
CA ARG A 390 -17.91 21.01 -8.10
C ARG A 390 -17.01 22.23 -8.27
N LEU A 391 -15.68 22.03 -8.29
CA LEU A 391 -14.73 23.12 -8.47
C LEU A 391 -14.88 23.77 -9.85
N VAL A 392 -15.06 22.97 -10.90
CA VAL A 392 -15.32 23.42 -12.27
C VAL A 392 -16.66 24.14 -12.36
N ASP A 393 -17.73 23.55 -11.84
CA ASP A 393 -19.08 24.14 -11.85
C ASP A 393 -19.14 25.47 -11.06
N GLN A 394 -18.30 25.64 -10.04
CA GLN A 394 -18.14 26.89 -9.26
C GLN A 394 -17.26 27.94 -9.96
N GLY A 395 -16.69 27.63 -11.13
CA GLY A 395 -15.94 28.57 -11.95
C GLY A 395 -14.52 28.85 -11.45
N HIS A 396 -13.93 27.92 -10.69
CA HIS A 396 -12.52 27.97 -10.35
C HIS A 396 -11.65 27.63 -11.57
N ASP A 397 -10.40 28.09 -11.53
CA ASP A 397 -9.42 27.85 -12.58
C ASP A 397 -8.68 26.54 -12.28
N VAL A 398 -9.23 25.43 -12.80
CA VAL A 398 -8.78 24.07 -12.46
C VAL A 398 -7.79 23.54 -13.51
N HIS A 399 -6.68 23.01 -13.03
CA HIS A 399 -5.65 22.30 -13.77
C HIS A 399 -5.56 20.88 -13.22
N VAL A 400 -5.38 19.89 -14.10
CA VAL A 400 -5.14 18.49 -13.71
C VAL A 400 -3.75 18.08 -14.19
N ALA A 401 -2.96 17.52 -13.30
CA ALA A 401 -1.58 17.11 -13.55
C ALA A 401 -1.44 15.60 -13.43
N TYR A 402 -1.43 14.92 -14.58
CA TYR A 402 -1.24 13.49 -14.69
C TYR A 402 0.25 13.16 -14.59
N GLN A 403 0.63 12.54 -13.48
CA GLN A 403 2.05 12.33 -13.14
C GLN A 403 2.67 11.19 -13.95
N THR A 404 1.91 10.15 -14.26
CA THR A 404 2.40 8.98 -15.01
C THR A 404 1.60 8.78 -16.30
N SER A 405 2.23 8.14 -17.29
CA SER A 405 1.57 7.82 -18.57
C SER A 405 0.49 6.73 -18.45
N GLY A 406 0.54 5.92 -17.39
CA GLY A 406 -0.37 4.79 -17.19
C GLY A 406 -0.22 3.68 -18.25
N ASN A 407 0.86 3.69 -19.04
CA ASN A 407 1.06 2.80 -20.18
C ASN A 407 1.12 1.31 -19.80
N ILE A 408 1.57 0.95 -18.61
CA ILE A 408 1.62 -0.44 -18.14
C ILE A 408 0.24 -1.03 -17.83
N ALA A 409 -0.81 -0.20 -17.68
CA ALA A 409 -2.13 -0.63 -17.24
C ALA A 409 -3.11 -0.85 -18.41
N VAL A 410 -2.66 -0.82 -19.67
CA VAL A 410 -3.51 -1.03 -20.84
C VAL A 410 -3.28 -2.43 -21.41
N PHE A 411 -4.36 -3.14 -21.72
CA PHE A 411 -4.30 -4.46 -22.35
C PHE A 411 -3.76 -4.38 -23.79
N ASP A 412 -3.08 -5.44 -24.22
CA ASP A 412 -2.55 -5.52 -25.59
C ASP A 412 -3.67 -5.50 -26.64
N GLU A 413 -4.86 -6.04 -26.30
CA GLU A 413 -6.04 -6.02 -27.17
C GLU A 413 -6.54 -4.60 -27.48
N ASP A 414 -6.46 -3.67 -26.53
CA ASP A 414 -6.78 -2.26 -26.76
C ASP A 414 -5.80 -1.62 -27.74
N VAL A 415 -4.52 -1.96 -27.64
CA VAL A 415 -3.50 -1.49 -28.59
C VAL A 415 -3.85 -1.93 -30.00
N VAL A 416 -4.17 -3.22 -30.20
CA VAL A 416 -4.56 -3.75 -31.52
C VAL A 416 -5.77 -2.99 -32.07
N ARG A 417 -6.80 -2.76 -31.25
CA ARG A 417 -8.01 -2.03 -31.65
C ARG A 417 -7.73 -0.60 -32.13
N PHE A 418 -6.88 0.15 -31.40
CA PHE A 418 -6.53 1.52 -31.79
C PHE A 418 -5.60 1.57 -33.00
N VAL A 419 -4.70 0.59 -33.14
CA VAL A 419 -3.79 0.46 -34.27
C VAL A 419 -4.54 0.08 -35.55
N ASP A 420 -5.54 -0.81 -35.47
CA ASP A 420 -6.45 -1.12 -36.57
C ASP A 420 -7.26 0.14 -36.99
N PHE A 421 -7.78 0.90 -36.02
CA PHE A 421 -8.47 2.17 -36.31
C PHE A 421 -7.57 3.17 -37.06
N PHE A 422 -6.33 3.35 -36.61
CA PHE A 422 -5.38 4.25 -37.27
C PHE A 422 -5.09 3.83 -38.72
N LYS A 423 -4.89 2.53 -38.95
CA LYS A 423 -4.69 1.97 -40.28
C LYS A 423 -5.88 2.23 -41.21
N ASP A 424 -7.10 1.92 -40.75
CA ASP A 424 -8.32 2.12 -41.53
C ASP A 424 -8.56 3.60 -41.84
N PHE A 425 -8.34 4.48 -40.86
CA PHE A 425 -8.45 5.92 -41.03
C PHE A 425 -7.46 6.46 -42.06
N ASN A 426 -6.19 6.07 -41.98
CA ASN A 426 -5.17 6.47 -42.96
C ASN A 426 -5.48 5.96 -44.36
N GLY A 427 -5.95 4.71 -44.47
CA GLY A 427 -6.34 4.11 -45.74
C GLY A 427 -7.50 4.84 -46.42
N GLN A 428 -8.47 5.36 -45.66
CA GLN A 428 -9.61 6.11 -46.21
C GLN A 428 -9.27 7.54 -46.63
N HIS A 429 -8.30 8.18 -45.96
CA HIS A 429 -7.93 9.57 -46.23
C HIS A 429 -6.69 9.72 -47.11
N ASN A 430 -6.15 8.62 -47.66
CA ASN A 430 -4.92 8.59 -48.46
C ASN A 430 -3.75 9.29 -47.76
N PHE A 431 -3.66 9.20 -46.43
CA PHE A 431 -2.43 9.46 -45.71
C PHE A 431 -1.49 8.26 -45.97
N SER A 432 -1.04 8.08 -47.20
CA SER A 432 -0.17 6.96 -47.57
C SER A 432 1.23 7.24 -47.07
N ASP A 433 1.58 6.63 -45.94
CA ASP A 433 2.96 6.58 -45.47
C ASP A 433 3.37 5.11 -45.34
N GLU A 434 4.43 4.70 -46.06
CA GLU A 434 5.00 3.34 -45.96
C GLU A 434 5.37 3.04 -44.50
N ASP A 435 5.77 4.07 -43.77
CA ASP A 435 6.14 4.04 -42.35
C ASP A 435 4.95 3.66 -41.44
N GLY A 436 3.73 4.11 -41.75
CA GLY A 436 2.53 3.79 -40.96
C GLY A 436 2.09 2.33 -41.07
N VAL A 437 2.28 1.73 -42.25
CA VAL A 437 2.00 0.30 -42.47
C VAL A 437 3.09 -0.57 -41.86
N ALA A 438 4.36 -0.14 -41.94
CA ALA A 438 5.47 -0.83 -41.28
C ALA A 438 5.27 -0.86 -39.75
N LEU A 439 4.91 0.27 -39.15
CA LEU A 439 4.63 0.40 -37.72
C LEU A 439 3.48 -0.53 -37.26
N TYR A 440 2.42 -0.62 -38.07
CA TYR A 440 1.30 -1.54 -37.83
C TYR A 440 1.77 -3.00 -37.76
N ASN A 441 2.57 -3.42 -38.74
CA ASN A 441 3.06 -4.81 -38.81
C ASN A 441 4.00 -5.11 -37.64
N GLU A 442 4.90 -4.18 -37.29
CA GLU A 442 5.82 -4.32 -36.16
C GLU A 442 5.08 -4.51 -34.82
N ILE A 443 4.07 -3.68 -34.54
CA ILE A 443 3.26 -3.80 -33.31
C ILE A 443 2.55 -5.16 -33.28
N LYS A 444 1.99 -5.59 -34.41
CA LYS A 444 1.22 -6.84 -34.49
C LYS A 444 2.10 -8.08 -34.36
N GLU A 445 3.27 -8.08 -34.99
CA GLU A 445 4.26 -9.16 -34.85
C GLU A 445 4.72 -9.28 -33.39
N PHE A 446 5.07 -8.15 -32.76
CA PHE A 446 5.45 -8.14 -31.34
C PHE A 446 4.35 -8.72 -30.45
N ILE A 447 3.10 -8.24 -30.56
CA ILE A 447 2.00 -8.71 -29.70
C ILE A 447 1.73 -10.21 -29.89
N ASN A 448 1.87 -10.75 -31.10
CA ASN A 448 1.64 -12.17 -31.37
C ASN A 448 2.74 -13.08 -30.79
N ASP A 449 3.99 -12.63 -30.80
CA ASP A 449 5.14 -13.42 -30.35
C ASP A 449 5.50 -13.18 -28.87
N LYS A 450 4.91 -12.16 -28.24
CA LYS A 450 5.16 -11.76 -26.86
C LYS A 450 4.86 -12.90 -25.90
N LYS A 451 5.85 -13.25 -25.07
CA LYS A 451 5.66 -14.23 -23.99
C LYS A 451 4.99 -13.56 -22.77
N PRO A 452 4.23 -14.32 -21.97
CA PRO A 452 3.77 -13.84 -20.67
C PRO A 452 4.91 -13.28 -19.83
N GLY A 453 4.77 -12.02 -19.43
CA GLY A 453 5.75 -11.29 -18.63
C GLY A 453 6.98 -10.74 -19.36
N GLU A 454 6.95 -10.73 -20.69
CA GLU A 454 7.92 -9.99 -21.49
C GLU A 454 7.62 -8.48 -21.49
N ILE A 455 8.69 -7.67 -21.50
CA ILE A 455 8.61 -6.20 -21.48
C ILE A 455 8.06 -5.69 -22.80
N ASP A 456 7.09 -4.76 -22.74
CA ASP A 456 6.51 -4.16 -23.94
C ASP A 456 7.54 -3.39 -24.79
N HIS A 457 7.47 -3.61 -26.10
CA HIS A 457 8.19 -2.82 -27.10
C HIS A 457 7.90 -1.31 -26.89
N PRO A 458 8.90 -0.40 -27.03
CA PRO A 458 8.71 1.03 -26.79
C PRO A 458 7.51 1.64 -27.52
N ILE A 459 7.25 1.20 -28.75
CA ILE A 459 6.13 1.68 -29.57
C ILE A 459 4.78 1.24 -28.98
N VAL A 460 4.68 0.00 -28.49
CA VAL A 460 3.46 -0.49 -27.81
C VAL A 460 3.18 0.35 -26.57
N ARG A 461 4.21 0.63 -25.76
CA ARG A 461 4.08 1.51 -24.58
C ARG A 461 3.63 2.92 -24.95
N GLN A 462 4.13 3.47 -26.06
CA GLN A 462 3.70 4.77 -26.56
C GLN A 462 2.20 4.78 -26.92
N VAL A 463 1.71 3.76 -27.64
CA VAL A 463 0.29 3.64 -27.98
C VAL A 463 -0.57 3.52 -26.72
N LYS A 464 -0.17 2.65 -25.77
CA LYS A 464 -0.85 2.51 -24.48
C LYS A 464 -0.93 3.84 -23.72
N GLY A 465 0.15 4.60 -23.68
CA GLY A 465 0.17 5.95 -23.10
C GLY A 465 -0.83 6.89 -23.79
N LEU A 466 -0.84 6.93 -25.13
CA LEU A 466 -1.77 7.77 -25.89
C LEU A 466 -3.24 7.42 -25.64
N ILE A 467 -3.58 6.14 -25.50
CA ILE A 467 -4.92 5.68 -25.13
C ILE A 467 -5.33 6.31 -23.79
N ARG A 468 -4.48 6.16 -22.76
CA ARG A 468 -4.75 6.71 -21.42
C ARG A 468 -4.87 8.24 -21.40
N ARG A 469 -4.05 8.95 -22.18
CA ARG A 469 -4.19 10.42 -22.34
C ARG A 469 -5.50 10.80 -23.01
N GLY A 470 -5.91 10.05 -24.03
CA GLY A 470 -7.19 10.27 -24.73
C GLY A 470 -8.39 10.13 -23.78
N GLU A 471 -8.35 9.12 -22.92
CA GLU A 471 -9.34 8.86 -21.88
C GLU A 471 -9.39 9.99 -20.84
N ALA A 472 -8.24 10.39 -20.29
CA ALA A 472 -8.13 11.49 -19.35
C ALA A 472 -8.68 12.81 -19.91
N LYS A 473 -8.31 13.15 -21.16
CA LYS A 473 -8.89 14.31 -21.86
C LYS A 473 -10.41 14.19 -22.04
N ALA A 474 -10.92 12.99 -22.29
CA ALA A 474 -12.36 12.76 -22.39
C ALA A 474 -13.08 12.90 -21.04
N ALA A 475 -12.46 12.47 -19.93
CA ALA A 475 -12.95 12.69 -18.57
C ALA A 475 -12.97 14.18 -18.22
N CYS A 476 -11.87 14.91 -18.47
CA CYS A 476 -11.77 16.36 -18.30
C CYS A 476 -12.90 17.11 -19.02
N ARG A 477 -13.10 16.86 -20.32
CA ARG A 477 -14.21 17.46 -21.07
C ARG A 477 -15.58 17.11 -20.50
N TYR A 478 -15.74 15.88 -20.01
CA TYR A 478 -17.02 15.44 -19.43
C TYR A 478 -17.34 16.14 -18.10
N VAL A 479 -16.34 16.43 -17.26
CA VAL A 479 -16.53 17.18 -16.02
C VAL A 479 -16.69 18.69 -16.25
N GLY A 480 -16.45 19.18 -17.47
CA GLY A 480 -16.60 20.59 -17.86
C GLY A 480 -15.28 21.35 -17.99
N LEU A 481 -14.14 20.66 -17.95
CA LEU A 481 -12.84 21.25 -18.24
C LEU A 481 -12.62 21.27 -19.76
N ASP A 482 -13.12 22.33 -20.40
CA ASP A 482 -13.13 22.46 -21.87
C ASP A 482 -11.75 22.77 -22.47
N ASP A 483 -10.90 23.46 -21.71
CA ASP A 483 -9.53 23.79 -22.11
C ASP A 483 -8.60 22.60 -21.86
N VAL A 484 -8.34 21.82 -22.91
CA VAL A 484 -7.50 20.62 -22.85
C VAL A 484 -6.04 20.92 -22.52
N GLU A 485 -5.56 22.16 -22.67
CA GLU A 485 -4.21 22.56 -22.25
C GLU A 485 -4.07 22.61 -20.73
N LYS A 486 -5.18 22.59 -19.98
CA LYS A 486 -5.19 22.47 -18.52
C LYS A 486 -5.09 21.02 -18.02
N ALA A 487 -5.06 20.05 -18.93
CA ALA A 487 -4.70 18.67 -18.66
C ALA A 487 -3.20 18.46 -18.95
N HIS A 488 -2.38 18.56 -17.90
CA HIS A 488 -0.93 18.47 -17.94
C HIS A 488 -0.51 17.00 -17.87
N PHE A 489 0.25 16.51 -18.84
CA PHE A 489 0.80 15.16 -18.84
C PHE A 489 2.30 15.25 -18.57
N LEU A 490 2.70 14.93 -17.33
CA LEU A 490 4.05 15.17 -16.83
C LEU A 490 5.04 14.08 -17.24
N ASP A 491 4.55 12.87 -17.53
CA ASP A 491 5.35 11.71 -17.93
C ASP A 491 6.62 11.54 -17.06
N LEU A 492 6.44 11.54 -15.73
CA LEU A 492 7.56 11.60 -14.80
C LEU A 492 8.59 10.49 -15.08
N PRO A 493 9.88 10.83 -15.29
CA PRO A 493 10.93 9.90 -15.70
C PRO A 493 11.05 8.60 -14.89
N PHE A 494 10.71 8.61 -13.59
CA PHE A 494 10.78 7.42 -12.75
C PHE A 494 9.87 6.27 -13.26
N TYR A 495 8.79 6.59 -13.98
CA TYR A 495 7.78 5.66 -14.46
C TYR A 495 8.06 5.11 -15.86
N GLU A 496 8.84 5.82 -16.69
CA GLU A 496 9.03 5.49 -18.12
C GLU A 496 10.05 4.36 -18.39
N THR A 497 10.33 3.52 -17.39
CA THR A 497 11.31 2.43 -17.48
C THR A 497 10.84 1.25 -18.32
N GLY A 498 9.53 1.07 -18.48
CA GLY A 498 8.93 -0.10 -19.14
C GLY A 498 8.91 -1.36 -18.27
N LEU A 499 9.42 -1.29 -17.04
CA LEU A 499 9.39 -2.37 -16.07
C LEU A 499 8.26 -2.13 -15.05
N VAL A 500 7.70 -3.20 -14.48
CA VAL A 500 6.82 -3.09 -13.29
C VAL A 500 7.56 -2.43 -12.12
N LYS A 501 8.88 -2.69 -12.01
CA LYS A 501 9.79 -2.04 -11.05
C LYS A 501 10.28 -0.68 -11.59
N LYS A 502 9.81 0.39 -10.97
CA LYS A 502 10.12 1.78 -11.32
C LYS A 502 11.50 2.20 -10.80
N LYS A 503 12.10 3.24 -11.40
CA LYS A 503 13.30 3.87 -10.85
C LYS A 503 12.96 4.61 -9.56
N SER A 504 13.96 4.83 -8.71
CA SER A 504 13.85 5.81 -7.63
C SER A 504 13.64 7.21 -8.22
N ILE A 505 12.94 8.06 -7.49
CA ILE A 505 12.66 9.42 -7.94
C ILE A 505 13.93 10.26 -8.02
N GLY A 506 14.11 10.99 -9.13
CA GLY A 506 15.24 11.87 -9.38
C GLY A 506 14.89 13.35 -9.21
N GLU A 507 15.90 14.22 -9.35
CA GLU A 507 15.69 15.68 -9.38
C GLU A 507 14.86 16.12 -10.60
N GLU A 508 15.00 15.42 -11.72
CA GLU A 508 14.25 15.72 -12.94
C GLU A 508 12.73 15.62 -12.72
N ASP A 509 12.27 14.59 -12.00
CA ASP A 509 10.86 14.41 -11.65
C ASP A 509 10.34 15.60 -10.80
N VAL A 510 11.17 16.10 -9.87
CA VAL A 510 10.82 17.21 -8.99
C VAL A 510 10.78 18.53 -9.76
N CYS A 511 11.76 18.78 -10.63
CA CYS A 511 11.82 19.99 -11.47
C CYS A 511 10.56 20.14 -12.34
N ILE A 512 10.07 19.06 -12.95
CA ILE A 512 8.84 19.09 -13.77
C ILE A 512 7.63 19.58 -12.95
N ILE A 513 7.49 19.12 -11.71
CA ILE A 513 6.40 19.53 -10.81
C ILE A 513 6.60 20.98 -10.37
N VAL A 514 7.83 21.37 -10.04
CA VAL A 514 8.19 22.74 -9.66
C VAL A 514 7.84 23.73 -10.76
N ASP A 515 8.17 23.42 -12.01
CA ASP A 515 7.90 24.27 -13.17
C ASP A 515 6.40 24.47 -13.38
N LEU A 516 5.60 23.39 -13.33
CA LEU A 516 4.14 23.48 -13.40
C LEU A 516 3.57 24.37 -12.27
N LEU A 517 4.02 24.16 -11.04
CA LEU A 517 3.53 24.91 -9.88
C LEU A 517 3.89 26.40 -9.97
N ARG A 518 5.08 26.75 -10.47
CA ARG A 518 5.49 28.14 -10.72
C ARG A 518 4.71 28.80 -11.85
N GLU A 519 4.30 28.03 -12.86
CA GLU A 519 3.45 28.51 -13.94
C GLU A 519 2.04 28.84 -13.44
N VAL A 520 1.41 27.90 -12.73
CA VAL A 520 0.00 28.03 -12.30
C VAL A 520 -0.15 28.91 -11.05
N LYS A 521 0.82 28.88 -10.13
CA LYS A 521 0.78 29.52 -8.80
C LYS A 521 -0.54 29.23 -8.08
N PRO A 522 -0.86 27.96 -7.81
CA PRO A 522 -2.15 27.56 -7.27
C PRO A 522 -2.44 28.18 -5.89
N HIS A 523 -3.72 28.40 -5.63
CA HIS A 523 -4.25 28.64 -4.28
C HIS A 523 -4.61 27.33 -3.56
N GLN A 524 -4.85 26.26 -4.32
CA GLN A 524 -5.14 24.93 -3.82
C GLN A 524 -4.40 23.87 -4.63
N ILE A 525 -3.82 22.90 -3.94
CA ILE A 525 -3.26 21.68 -4.51
C ILE A 525 -4.03 20.50 -3.94
N TYR A 526 -4.48 19.60 -4.80
CA TYR A 526 -5.00 18.30 -4.41
C TYR A 526 -3.99 17.22 -4.80
N ALA A 527 -3.70 16.29 -3.88
CA ALA A 527 -2.75 15.21 -4.12
C ALA A 527 -3.23 13.89 -3.50
N ALA A 528 -2.86 12.77 -4.11
CA ALA A 528 -3.15 11.44 -3.58
C ALA A 528 -2.25 11.15 -2.36
N GLY A 529 -2.83 11.19 -1.17
CA GLY A 529 -2.21 10.85 0.11
C GLY A 529 -2.22 9.35 0.42
N ASP A 530 -2.39 8.47 -0.57
CA ASP A 530 -2.51 7.02 -0.37
C ASP A 530 -1.15 6.34 -0.35
N LEU A 531 -0.69 5.95 0.85
CA LEU A 531 0.59 5.25 1.03
C LEU A 531 0.50 3.74 0.74
N SER A 532 -0.72 3.21 0.52
CA SER A 532 -1.03 1.78 0.44
C SER A 532 -1.36 1.29 -0.96
N ASP A 533 -1.12 2.11 -1.99
CA ASP A 533 -1.19 1.71 -3.39
C ASP A 533 -0.37 0.40 -3.62
N PRO A 534 -0.99 -0.68 -4.14
CA PRO A 534 -0.32 -1.95 -4.38
C PRO A 534 0.88 -1.86 -5.33
N HIS A 535 0.97 -0.81 -6.15
CA HIS A 535 2.04 -0.54 -7.11
C HIS A 535 3.09 0.45 -6.61
N GLY A 536 2.89 1.05 -5.44
CA GLY A 536 3.75 2.07 -4.84
C GLY A 536 3.87 3.38 -5.63
N THR A 537 3.13 3.56 -6.73
CA THR A 537 3.16 4.77 -7.55
C THR A 537 2.72 5.98 -6.74
N HIS A 538 1.62 5.88 -6.00
CA HIS A 538 1.04 6.99 -5.24
C HIS A 538 2.05 7.55 -4.23
N ARG A 539 2.76 6.67 -3.51
CA ARG A 539 3.81 7.06 -2.55
C ARG A 539 4.97 7.81 -3.23
N VAL A 540 5.45 7.31 -4.36
CA VAL A 540 6.54 7.96 -5.11
C VAL A 540 6.10 9.32 -5.66
N CYS A 541 4.91 9.37 -6.28
CA CYS A 541 4.28 10.58 -6.79
C CYS A 541 4.07 11.65 -5.71
N LEU A 542 3.60 11.24 -4.52
CA LEU A 542 3.40 12.14 -3.39
C LEU A 542 4.74 12.65 -2.84
N THR A 543 5.76 11.79 -2.79
CA THR A 543 7.13 12.18 -2.40
C THR A 543 7.67 13.25 -3.34
N ALA A 544 7.44 13.12 -4.65
CA ALA A 544 7.77 14.14 -5.66
C ALA A 544 7.14 15.49 -5.35
N ILE A 545 5.83 15.47 -5.05
CA ILE A 545 5.05 16.67 -4.74
C ILE A 545 5.59 17.33 -3.47
N PHE A 546 5.84 16.56 -2.40
CA PHE A 546 6.39 17.10 -1.16
C PHE A 546 7.79 17.69 -1.33
N ARG A 547 8.65 17.07 -2.14
CA ARG A 547 9.96 17.65 -2.48
C ARG A 547 9.83 18.96 -3.25
N ALA A 548 8.90 19.05 -4.20
CA ALA A 548 8.63 20.28 -4.94
C ALA A 548 8.06 21.38 -4.02
N ILE A 549 7.18 21.03 -3.07
CA ILE A 549 6.64 21.96 -2.08
C ILE A 549 7.75 22.48 -1.16
N GLU A 550 8.65 21.60 -0.71
CA GLU A 550 9.77 21.99 0.15
C GLU A 550 10.70 23.01 -0.54
N GLU A 551 10.91 22.88 -1.85
CA GLU A 551 11.63 23.89 -2.64
C GLU A 551 10.84 25.21 -2.76
N LEU A 552 9.53 25.13 -2.99
CA LEU A 552 8.69 26.27 -3.32
C LEU A 552 8.14 27.03 -2.12
N LYS A 553 8.11 26.44 -0.90
CA LYS A 553 7.41 27.01 0.26
C LYS A 553 7.84 28.42 0.67
N HIS A 554 9.02 28.84 0.24
CA HIS A 554 9.56 30.17 0.52
C HIS A 554 9.04 31.25 -0.47
N GLU A 555 8.45 30.86 -1.60
CA GLU A 555 7.86 31.79 -2.56
C GLU A 555 6.58 32.43 -2.00
N ASP A 556 6.37 33.73 -2.27
CA ASP A 556 5.28 34.50 -1.62
C ASP A 556 3.88 33.95 -1.89
N TRP A 557 3.64 33.37 -3.08
CA TRP A 557 2.34 32.82 -3.43
C TRP A 557 2.04 31.50 -2.70
N MET A 558 3.06 30.75 -2.27
CA MET A 558 2.88 29.50 -1.51
C MET A 558 2.34 29.75 -0.10
N LYS A 559 2.54 30.95 0.46
CA LYS A 559 1.96 31.35 1.75
C LYS A 559 0.43 31.34 1.74
N ASP A 560 -0.19 31.44 0.56
CA ASP A 560 -1.64 31.38 0.35
C ASP A 560 -2.06 30.06 -0.36
N CYS A 561 -1.18 29.07 -0.48
CA CYS A 561 -1.51 27.79 -1.10
C CYS A 561 -1.91 26.74 -0.05
N TYR A 562 -3.10 26.15 -0.17
CA TYR A 562 -3.56 25.07 0.70
C TYR A 562 -3.43 23.72 0.01
N ILE A 563 -3.02 22.69 0.74
CA ILE A 563 -2.80 21.35 0.19
C ILE A 563 -3.79 20.37 0.82
N TRP A 564 -4.57 19.72 -0.02
CA TRP A 564 -5.63 18.79 0.34
C TRP A 564 -5.28 17.38 -0.16
N LEU A 565 -5.10 16.46 0.78
CA LEU A 565 -4.81 15.07 0.50
C LEU A 565 -6.10 14.25 0.39
N TYR A 566 -6.32 13.64 -0.77
CA TYR A 566 -7.37 12.63 -0.97
C TYR A 566 -6.78 11.22 -0.90
N ARG A 567 -7.59 10.19 -0.70
CA ARG A 567 -7.14 8.78 -0.79
C ARG A 567 -7.64 8.13 -2.08
N GLY A 568 -6.91 7.13 -2.58
CA GLY A 568 -7.23 6.38 -3.80
C GLY A 568 -8.37 5.39 -3.61
N ALA A 569 -8.56 4.48 -4.57
CA ALA A 569 -9.64 3.48 -4.53
C ALA A 569 -9.47 2.41 -3.43
N TRP A 570 -8.30 2.33 -2.80
CA TRP A 570 -7.91 1.23 -1.92
C TRP A 570 -8.12 1.50 -0.44
N GLN A 571 -8.16 2.78 -0.05
CA GLN A 571 -8.19 3.18 1.34
C GLN A 571 -9.00 4.46 1.55
N GLU A 572 -9.46 4.68 2.79
CA GLU A 572 -10.24 5.83 3.23
C GLU A 572 -9.56 6.53 4.41
N TRP A 573 -9.79 7.84 4.55
CA TRP A 573 -9.44 8.54 5.78
C TRP A 573 -10.36 8.10 6.93
N GLY A 574 -9.78 7.81 8.10
CA GLY A 574 -10.57 7.74 9.33
C GLY A 574 -11.28 9.07 9.58
N VAL A 575 -12.52 9.02 10.08
CA VAL A 575 -13.35 10.23 10.28
C VAL A 575 -12.66 11.24 11.20
N GLU A 576 -11.77 10.78 12.09
CA GLU A 576 -10.96 11.64 12.95
C GLU A 576 -9.90 12.48 12.24
N ASP A 577 -9.47 12.05 11.05
CA ASP A 577 -8.40 12.66 10.25
C ASP A 577 -8.94 13.56 9.14
N ILE A 578 -10.26 13.65 8.98
CA ILE A 578 -10.92 14.46 7.94
C ILE A 578 -10.96 15.92 8.36
N ASP A 579 -10.44 16.80 7.51
CA ASP A 579 -10.49 18.27 7.69
C ASP A 579 -11.55 18.91 6.77
N MET A 580 -11.86 18.27 5.64
CA MET A 580 -12.92 18.68 4.73
C MET A 580 -13.71 17.46 4.23
N ALA A 581 -15.03 17.52 4.34
CA ALA A 581 -15.97 16.57 3.76
C ALA A 581 -16.86 17.29 2.75
N VAL A 582 -16.90 16.81 1.51
CA VAL A 582 -17.68 17.40 0.42
C VAL A 582 -18.88 16.48 0.13
N PRO A 583 -20.11 16.88 0.47
CA PRO A 583 -21.30 16.11 0.11
C PRO A 583 -21.57 16.11 -1.39
N ILE A 584 -21.95 14.94 -1.89
CA ILE A 584 -22.26 14.65 -3.27
C ILE A 584 -23.74 14.28 -3.35
N SER A 585 -24.49 14.96 -4.22
CA SER A 585 -25.88 14.60 -4.50
C SER A 585 -25.99 13.37 -5.42
N PRO A 586 -27.15 12.68 -5.48
CA PRO A 586 -27.32 11.54 -6.40
C PRO A 586 -27.00 11.87 -7.86
N VAL A 587 -27.31 13.08 -8.32
CA VAL A 587 -27.02 13.53 -9.69
C VAL A 587 -25.51 13.70 -9.92
N GLU A 588 -24.80 14.25 -8.93
CA GLU A 588 -23.35 14.44 -9.01
C GLU A 588 -22.59 13.12 -8.89
N LEU A 589 -23.08 12.19 -8.05
CA LEU A 589 -22.53 10.85 -7.95
C LEU A 589 -22.64 10.12 -9.30
N MET A 590 -23.79 10.26 -9.96
CA MET A 590 -24.00 9.76 -11.33
C MET A 590 -23.07 10.43 -12.36
N ARG A 591 -22.80 11.74 -12.24
CA ARG A 591 -21.82 12.43 -13.10
C ARG A 591 -20.41 11.90 -12.83
N LYS A 592 -20.00 11.79 -11.57
CA LYS A 592 -18.72 11.21 -11.18
C LYS A 592 -18.53 9.82 -11.80
N ARG A 593 -19.52 8.93 -11.65
CA ARG A 593 -19.47 7.60 -12.27
C ARG A 593 -19.28 7.65 -13.79
N LYS A 594 -19.98 8.54 -14.48
CA LYS A 594 -19.85 8.71 -15.93
C LYS A 594 -18.50 9.31 -16.35
N ALA A 595 -17.85 10.09 -15.49
CA ALA A 595 -16.47 10.54 -15.70
C ALA A 595 -15.49 9.37 -15.60
N ILE A 596 -15.65 8.50 -14.59
CA ILE A 596 -14.86 7.25 -14.46
C ILE A 596 -15.02 6.39 -15.72
N PHE A 597 -16.23 6.26 -16.27
CA PHE A 597 -16.47 5.51 -17.52
C PHE A 597 -15.76 6.06 -18.77
N LYS A 598 -15.13 7.24 -18.71
CA LYS A 598 -14.29 7.75 -19.80
C LYS A 598 -12.94 7.04 -19.89
N HIS A 599 -12.52 6.36 -18.83
CA HIS A 599 -11.33 5.52 -18.78
C HIS A 599 -11.66 4.08 -19.20
N GLN A 600 -11.94 3.90 -20.49
CA GLN A 600 -12.49 2.65 -21.03
C GLN A 600 -11.56 1.45 -20.84
N SER A 601 -10.26 1.63 -21.08
CA SER A 601 -9.24 0.59 -20.89
C SER A 601 -9.10 0.13 -19.43
N GLN A 602 -9.64 0.89 -18.47
CA GLN A 602 -9.65 0.57 -17.03
C GLN A 602 -11.05 0.22 -16.52
N LYS A 603 -12.05 0.22 -17.39
CA LYS A 603 -13.45 0.06 -16.98
C LYS A 603 -13.78 -1.38 -16.64
N ASP A 604 -13.25 -2.31 -17.43
CA ASP A 604 -13.43 -3.75 -17.23
C ASP A 604 -12.54 -4.24 -16.07
N SER A 605 -12.23 -5.54 -16.01
CA SER A 605 -11.23 -6.05 -15.06
C SER A 605 -9.93 -5.27 -15.22
N ALA A 606 -9.56 -4.47 -14.22
CA ALA A 606 -8.30 -3.74 -14.28
C ALA A 606 -7.15 -4.72 -14.52
N VAL A 607 -6.14 -4.33 -15.31
CA VAL A 607 -4.93 -5.17 -15.55
C VAL A 607 -4.30 -5.59 -14.22
N PHE A 608 -4.41 -4.72 -13.22
CA PHE A 608 -4.02 -4.99 -11.84
C PHE A 608 -5.17 -4.66 -10.87
N PRO A 609 -6.11 -5.59 -10.66
CA PRO A 609 -7.35 -5.31 -9.94
C PRO A 609 -7.18 -5.26 -8.42
N GLY A 610 -5.97 -5.56 -7.92
CA GLY A 610 -5.71 -5.81 -6.51
C GLY A 610 -6.66 -6.86 -5.94
N SER A 611 -6.79 -6.92 -4.62
CA SER A 611 -7.61 -7.94 -3.93
C SER A 611 -9.13 -7.80 -4.11
N ASP A 612 -9.61 -6.66 -4.59
CA ASP A 612 -11.03 -6.34 -4.72
C ASP A 612 -11.49 -6.62 -6.16
N LYS A 613 -12.50 -7.46 -6.35
CA LYS A 613 -12.99 -7.83 -7.69
C LYS A 613 -14.00 -6.84 -8.27
N ARG A 614 -14.48 -5.89 -7.47
CA ARG A 614 -15.42 -4.86 -7.95
C ARG A 614 -14.74 -3.97 -8.98
N GLU A 615 -15.51 -3.42 -9.91
CA GLU A 615 -14.99 -2.42 -10.86
C GLU A 615 -14.65 -1.12 -10.11
N PHE A 616 -13.71 -0.31 -10.61
CA PHE A 616 -13.25 0.89 -9.91
C PHE A 616 -14.38 1.87 -9.55
N TRP A 617 -15.38 2.01 -10.42
CA TRP A 617 -16.51 2.87 -10.16
C TRP A 617 -17.38 2.38 -8.98
N GLN A 618 -17.54 1.06 -8.82
CA GLN A 618 -18.28 0.48 -7.69
C GLN A 618 -17.55 0.76 -6.38
N ARG A 619 -16.22 0.58 -6.38
CA ARG A 619 -15.38 0.89 -5.21
C ARG A 619 -15.47 2.36 -4.84
N ALA A 620 -15.37 3.24 -5.84
CA ALA A 620 -15.48 4.68 -5.64
C ALA A 620 -16.85 5.08 -5.06
N GLU A 621 -17.93 4.54 -5.61
CA GLU A 621 -19.32 4.79 -5.18
C GLU A 621 -19.54 4.27 -3.75
N ASP A 622 -19.25 2.99 -3.48
CA ASP A 622 -19.44 2.35 -2.16
C ASP A 622 -18.66 3.07 -1.06
N ARG A 623 -17.44 3.53 -1.35
CA ARG A 623 -16.64 4.34 -0.43
C ARG A 623 -17.31 5.66 -0.10
N ASN A 624 -17.83 6.36 -1.11
CA ASN A 624 -18.46 7.65 -0.88
C ASN A 624 -19.77 7.48 -0.08
N HIS A 625 -20.52 6.40 -0.32
CA HIS A 625 -21.68 6.03 0.51
C HIS A 625 -21.27 5.70 1.94
N ARG A 626 -20.25 4.85 2.13
CA ARG A 626 -19.77 4.44 3.45
C ARG A 626 -19.39 5.62 4.32
N LEU A 627 -18.71 6.62 3.75
CA LEU A 627 -18.35 7.83 4.48
C LEU A 627 -19.59 8.63 4.91
N ALA A 628 -20.57 8.78 4.01
CA ALA A 628 -21.83 9.47 4.32
C ALA A 628 -22.61 8.74 5.43
N GLU A 629 -22.70 7.41 5.36
CA GLU A 629 -23.31 6.58 6.42
C GLU A 629 -22.58 6.71 7.76
N LEU A 630 -21.25 6.82 7.76
CA LEU A 630 -20.49 7.04 8.99
C LEU A 630 -20.82 8.39 9.60
N TYR A 631 -20.92 9.45 8.80
CA TYR A 631 -21.33 10.78 9.27
C TYR A 631 -22.76 10.75 9.85
N ASP A 632 -23.70 10.08 9.19
CA ASP A 632 -25.08 9.88 9.68
C ASP A 632 -25.10 9.14 11.03
N LYS A 633 -24.38 8.01 11.15
CA LYS A 633 -24.25 7.24 12.41
C LYS A 633 -23.69 8.07 13.57
N LEU A 634 -22.84 9.06 13.28
CA LEU A 634 -22.29 9.99 14.27
C LEU A 634 -23.25 11.13 14.66
N GLY A 635 -24.38 11.26 13.94
CA GLY A 635 -25.44 12.24 14.19
C GLY A 635 -25.46 13.43 13.25
N MET A 636 -24.72 13.38 12.14
CA MET A 636 -24.80 14.41 11.09
C MET A 636 -26.04 14.20 10.22
N ALA A 637 -26.31 15.14 9.31
CA ALA A 637 -27.38 14.98 8.34
C ALA A 637 -27.10 13.77 7.41
N GLU A 638 -28.16 13.15 6.91
CA GLU A 638 -28.08 12.08 5.92
C GLU A 638 -27.72 12.68 4.55
N TYR A 639 -26.67 12.15 3.94
CA TYR A 639 -26.22 12.52 2.60
C TYR A 639 -26.12 11.26 1.73
N GLU A 640 -26.32 11.41 0.43
CA GLU A 640 -26.16 10.31 -0.53
C GLU A 640 -24.72 9.76 -0.49
N ALA A 641 -23.74 10.65 -0.59
CA ALA A 641 -22.33 10.32 -0.71
C ALA A 641 -21.45 11.48 -0.21
N MET A 642 -20.21 11.18 0.19
CA MET A 642 -19.21 12.19 0.57
C MET A 642 -17.80 11.86 0.07
N GLU A 643 -17.02 12.89 -0.24
CA GLU A 643 -15.57 12.81 -0.42
C GLU A 643 -14.85 13.47 0.76
N ALA A 644 -13.73 12.86 1.20
CA ALA A 644 -12.95 13.31 2.33
C ALA A 644 -11.57 13.79 1.93
N PHE A 645 -11.11 14.86 2.58
CA PHE A 645 -9.79 15.42 2.41
C PHE A 645 -9.17 15.73 3.76
N LYS A 646 -7.85 15.54 3.82
CA LYS A 646 -7.00 15.93 4.96
C LYS A 646 -6.10 17.08 4.53
N ARG A 647 -5.95 18.09 5.38
CA ARG A 647 -5.06 19.21 5.07
C ARG A 647 -3.62 18.86 5.41
N TYR A 648 -2.72 19.13 4.46
CA TYR A 648 -1.29 19.07 4.70
C TYR A 648 -0.76 20.49 5.01
N TYR A 649 0.01 20.60 6.08
CA TYR A 649 0.63 21.83 6.54
C TYR A 649 2.15 21.72 6.33
N PHE A 650 2.76 22.76 5.74
CA PHE A 650 4.16 22.77 5.31
C PHE A 650 4.85 24.10 5.63
#